data_AF-L0B3Q4-F1
#
_entry.id   AF-L0B3Q4-F1
#
_cell.length_a   1.000
_cell.length_b   1.000
_cell.length_c   1.000
_cell.angle_alpha   90.00
_cell.angle_beta   90.00
_cell.angle_gamma   90.00
#
_symmetry.space_group_name_H-M   'P 1'
#
loop_
_entity.id
_entity.type
_entity.pdbx_description
1 polymer ?
#
loop_
_entity_poly.entity_id
_entity_poly.type
_entity_poly.pdbx_seq_one_letter_code
_entity_poly.pdbx_strand_id
1 'polypeptide(L)'
;MSISRLILGLEKFATIGRRAVRFCEKKTMEKSDSFNVCLDDVKTPALPEDILNYYDLDKVYRFMDDKGYSGKINSANDIEYNYLLRHSISYLLKLKYEYIDGSINGCTNNKPGNSALTTLFDCDFRLVYSPPYGDRKHIHIDDVSVYNLYMSLIDIVNRILQNPDDLNLYSALKKCSNNINHYFLEENMSEDLISEIISHYTNIGAIIMETAGKAEDIESLLKSCRLVHKQKLVNADRSDHDIGFSFSPCGFMIPYHVGVLNLLSELNIVNMTTPLSGASSGSISIVSLSLLNDFPFLMNLIEELSNDALIHGTHHRLDSLITKFFNKYLQENCHEFINSRIGTIVLAYSRLGFCRFKPVLVSKFSNSTDLRDCLRVSSYIPILSSKELVYYNNKPGFDGQLSLSKHLGCAKTAAKRTINTNPYPFYLRTFSKRLLDNEYISPHLMRRDKYLIHYIRFKCLIYHLWLRKIELNSSEDWITEIKLCISLYKELVHGKREESDSWYGLCGLWSNKSLLNLFSIVVKSEVSLDVEKNSAKRIKRNISRMDISKKFTTTKLKFSRTKFNASPITLLDWLESQKQSDNVPSATSDPLVATKISSLYNLLYTITPPMSLKYQYISSSKLLHNNIKLHKLLNISLYSTEKSNLRFFYDLGKTDAFRWIIHDYIAFENWIYLKIKCLEGGNVHNEQPLNASSSSSINQKQTNLVHEMLNLISISTFNLAKSLKTRLNTKEMDFFKIQNNAVKSVILSDCVDSRYTHILGHIHFWVYNSY
;
A
#
# COMPACT_ATOMS: atom_id res chain seq x y z
N MET A 1 23.35 -13.03 40.42
CA MET A 1 22.43 -14.18 40.57
C MET A 1 21.22 -14.20 39.61
N SER A 2 20.92 -13.16 38.80
CA SER A 2 19.75 -13.14 37.89
C SER A 2 20.05 -13.53 36.43
N ILE A 3 21.27 -13.32 35.92
CA ILE A 3 21.65 -13.66 34.53
C ILE A 3 21.80 -15.17 34.34
N SER A 4 22.41 -15.89 35.30
CA SER A 4 22.60 -17.34 35.22
C SER A 4 21.28 -18.12 35.19
N ARG A 5 20.23 -17.65 35.88
CA ARG A 5 18.88 -18.24 35.81
C ARG A 5 18.17 -17.93 34.49
N LEU A 6 18.42 -16.76 33.90
CA LEU A 6 17.92 -16.38 32.57
C LEU A 6 18.60 -17.21 31.47
N ILE A 7 19.91 -17.39 31.56
CA ILE A 7 20.70 -18.29 30.69
C ILE A 7 20.16 -19.71 30.83
N LEU A 8 19.92 -20.22 32.04
CA LEU A 8 19.30 -21.54 32.25
C LEU A 8 17.89 -21.64 31.63
N GLY A 9 17.11 -20.56 31.68
CA GLY A 9 15.77 -20.50 31.08
C GLY A 9 15.82 -20.52 29.55
N LEU A 10 16.75 -19.78 28.97
CA LEU A 10 17.00 -19.73 27.52
C LEU A 10 17.66 -21.01 27.01
N GLU A 11 18.54 -21.64 27.80
CA GLU A 11 19.10 -22.97 27.54
C GLU A 11 18.00 -24.03 27.58
N LYS A 12 17.05 -23.97 28.53
CA LYS A 12 15.88 -24.85 28.52
C LYS A 12 15.02 -24.63 27.28
N PHE A 13 14.80 -23.39 26.86
CA PHE A 13 14.07 -23.06 25.63
C PHE A 13 14.78 -23.58 24.36
N ALA A 14 16.09 -23.37 24.27
CA ALA A 14 16.94 -23.88 23.19
C ALA A 14 17.05 -25.41 23.20
N THR A 15 16.98 -26.04 24.37
CA THR A 15 17.00 -27.51 24.52
C THR A 15 15.65 -28.14 24.15
N ILE A 16 14.54 -27.45 24.43
CA ILE A 16 13.21 -27.79 23.89
C ILE A 16 13.22 -27.66 22.36
N GLY A 17 13.82 -26.59 21.82
CA GLY A 17 14.06 -26.41 20.38
C GLY A 17 14.86 -27.57 19.78
N ARG A 18 16.03 -27.91 20.36
CA ARG A 18 16.88 -29.04 19.93
C ARG A 18 16.19 -30.40 20.01
N ARG A 19 15.35 -30.64 21.03
CA ARG A 19 14.54 -31.86 21.15
C ARG A 19 13.41 -31.91 20.12
N ALA A 20 12.79 -30.78 19.80
CA ALA A 20 11.80 -30.69 18.73
C ALA A 20 12.43 -30.94 17.35
N VAL A 21 13.65 -30.44 17.10
CA VAL A 21 14.43 -30.69 15.87
C VAL A 21 14.77 -32.17 15.70
N ARG A 22 15.34 -32.82 16.73
CA ARG A 22 15.64 -34.27 16.69
C ARG A 22 14.41 -35.17 16.57
N PHE A 23 13.24 -34.71 17.05
CA PHE A 23 11.99 -35.44 16.89
C PHE A 23 11.39 -35.27 15.48
N CYS A 24 11.66 -34.14 14.81
CA CYS A 24 11.24 -33.86 13.44
C CYS A 24 12.12 -34.54 12.38
N GLU A 25 13.42 -34.73 12.63
CA GLU A 25 14.31 -35.48 11.71
C GLU A 25 13.89 -36.96 11.55
N LYS A 26 13.02 -37.48 12.43
CA LYS A 26 12.52 -38.87 12.40
C LYS A 26 11.13 -39.05 11.79
N LYS A 27 10.42 -37.98 11.38
CA LYS A 27 9.07 -38.10 10.78
C LYS A 27 8.73 -36.91 9.86
N THR A 28 8.26 -37.23 8.65
CA THR A 28 7.53 -36.39 7.67
C THR A 28 8.32 -35.78 6.49
N MET A 29 8.48 -36.58 5.43
CA MET A 29 8.18 -36.16 4.06
C MET A 29 6.83 -36.78 3.67
N GLU A 30 5.74 -36.02 3.80
CA GLU A 30 4.47 -36.35 3.16
C GLU A 30 4.00 -35.12 2.40
N LYS A 31 3.90 -35.30 1.07
CA LYS A 31 3.33 -34.47 0.00
C LYS A 31 2.84 -33.07 0.44
N SER A 32 3.71 -32.08 0.30
CA SER A 32 3.28 -30.70 0.05
C SER A 32 2.86 -30.58 -1.40
N ASP A 33 1.73 -29.90 -1.68
CA ASP A 33 1.36 -29.49 -3.04
C ASP A 33 2.59 -28.91 -3.74
N SER A 34 2.98 -29.50 -4.87
CA SER A 34 4.23 -29.18 -5.56
C SER A 34 4.10 -27.83 -6.27
N PHE A 35 4.44 -26.74 -5.58
CA PHE A 35 4.67 -25.45 -6.22
C PHE A 35 5.96 -25.53 -7.03
N ASN A 36 5.90 -25.24 -8.33
CA ASN A 36 7.09 -25.13 -9.17
C ASN A 36 7.79 -23.80 -8.85
N VAL A 37 8.89 -23.89 -8.11
CA VAL A 37 9.79 -22.76 -7.85
C VAL A 37 10.78 -22.67 -9.01
N CYS A 38 10.83 -21.54 -9.70
CA CYS A 38 11.79 -21.33 -10.77
C CYS A 38 13.19 -21.04 -10.18
N LEU A 39 14.18 -21.79 -10.66
CA LEU A 39 15.59 -21.68 -10.27
C LEU A 39 16.39 -21.12 -11.43
N ASP A 40 16.40 -19.79 -11.59
CA ASP A 40 17.31 -19.13 -12.52
C ASP A 40 18.47 -18.47 -11.74
N ASP A 41 19.69 -18.61 -12.28
CA ASP A 41 20.87 -17.90 -11.83
C ASP A 41 20.78 -16.43 -12.24
N VAL A 42 20.81 -15.57 -11.24
CA VAL A 42 20.51 -14.16 -11.35
C VAL A 42 21.81 -13.37 -11.23
N LYS A 43 22.10 -12.52 -12.21
CA LYS A 43 23.11 -11.47 -12.08
C LYS A 43 22.42 -10.18 -11.61
N THR A 44 23.05 -9.48 -10.69
CA THR A 44 22.64 -8.13 -10.27
C THR A 44 22.72 -7.17 -11.45
N PRO A 45 21.66 -6.42 -11.78
CA PRO A 45 21.77 -5.35 -12.76
C PRO A 45 22.65 -4.27 -12.15
N ALA A 46 23.80 -4.02 -12.76
CA ALA A 46 24.55 -2.81 -12.49
C ALA A 46 23.68 -1.60 -12.88
N LEU A 47 23.84 -0.49 -12.17
CA LEU A 47 23.27 0.78 -12.61
C LEU A 47 23.67 1.05 -14.07
N PRO A 48 22.73 1.48 -14.93
CA PRO A 48 23.08 1.81 -16.30
C PRO A 48 24.18 2.87 -16.33
N GLU A 49 25.28 2.63 -17.06
CA GLU A 49 26.44 3.54 -17.08
C GLU A 49 26.08 4.94 -17.57
N ASP A 50 25.09 5.05 -18.46
CA ASP A 50 24.57 6.31 -18.98
C ASP A 50 23.65 7.05 -17.99
N ILE A 51 23.40 6.53 -16.78
CA ILE A 51 22.52 7.21 -15.79
C ILE A 51 23.02 8.62 -15.45
N LEU A 52 24.34 8.84 -15.51
CA LEU A 52 24.97 10.13 -15.28
C LEU A 52 24.53 11.20 -16.28
N ASN A 53 24.17 10.81 -17.51
CA ASN A 53 23.73 11.75 -18.56
C ASN A 53 22.38 12.40 -18.25
N TYR A 54 21.61 11.82 -17.33
CA TYR A 54 20.31 12.34 -16.90
C TYR A 54 20.42 13.26 -15.67
N TYR A 55 21.62 13.45 -15.12
CA TYR A 55 21.88 14.41 -14.06
C TYR A 55 22.36 15.75 -14.63
N ASP A 56 21.98 16.84 -13.96
CA ASP A 56 22.67 18.11 -14.06
C ASP A 56 23.85 18.09 -13.08
N LEU A 57 25.01 17.63 -13.55
CA LEU A 57 26.18 17.38 -12.69
C LEU A 57 26.63 18.65 -11.95
N ASP A 58 26.50 19.84 -12.55
CA ASP A 58 26.85 21.09 -11.88
C ASP A 58 25.94 21.36 -10.68
N LYS A 59 24.63 21.13 -10.82
CA LYS A 59 23.70 21.22 -9.70
C LYS A 59 23.94 20.14 -8.65
N VAL A 60 24.25 18.92 -9.08
CA VAL A 60 24.61 17.83 -8.18
C VAL A 60 25.84 18.17 -7.35
N TYR A 61 26.88 18.73 -7.97
CA TYR A 61 28.09 19.15 -7.24
C TYR A 61 27.82 20.26 -6.23
N ARG A 62 27.07 21.30 -6.61
CA ARG A 62 26.66 22.36 -5.67
C ARG A 62 25.83 21.81 -4.52
N PHE A 63 24.89 20.93 -4.85
CA PHE A 63 24.05 20.27 -3.86
C PHE A 63 24.85 19.45 -2.85
N MET A 64 25.84 18.69 -3.33
CA MET A 64 26.71 17.90 -2.47
C MET A 64 27.61 18.80 -1.60
N ASP A 65 28.15 19.87 -2.16
CA ASP A 65 28.96 20.85 -1.42
C ASP A 65 28.14 21.55 -0.31
N ASP A 66 26.90 21.95 -0.62
CA ASP A 66 25.94 22.53 0.34
C ASP A 66 25.61 21.57 1.50
N LYS A 67 25.67 20.24 1.26
CA LYS A 67 25.49 19.20 2.27
C LYS A 67 26.80 18.78 2.94
N GLY A 68 27.91 19.45 2.64
CA GLY A 68 29.22 19.19 3.23
C GLY A 68 29.97 17.99 2.63
N TYR A 69 29.63 17.57 1.41
CA TYR A 69 30.27 16.45 0.73
C TYR A 69 31.15 16.93 -0.45
N SER A 70 32.46 16.73 -0.33
CA SER A 70 33.46 17.23 -1.28
C SER A 70 33.92 16.21 -2.34
N GLY A 71 33.25 15.06 -2.48
CA GLY A 71 33.63 14.00 -3.42
C GLY A 71 33.19 14.27 -4.85
N LYS A 72 34.04 13.93 -5.84
CA LYS A 72 33.68 13.96 -7.27
C LYS A 72 32.90 12.71 -7.67
N ILE A 73 31.94 12.86 -8.58
CA ILE A 73 31.18 11.76 -9.18
C ILE A 73 31.77 11.48 -10.55
N ASN A 74 32.45 10.34 -10.71
CA ASN A 74 33.10 9.97 -11.97
C ASN A 74 32.45 8.75 -12.62
N SER A 75 31.61 8.00 -11.89
CA SER A 75 30.99 6.76 -12.35
C SER A 75 29.59 6.58 -11.77
N ALA A 76 28.79 5.70 -12.40
CA ALA A 76 27.48 5.31 -11.88
C ALA A 76 27.55 4.68 -10.48
N ASN A 77 28.66 4.00 -10.16
CA ASN A 77 28.91 3.43 -8.84
C ASN A 77 29.10 4.50 -7.76
N ASP A 78 29.66 5.67 -8.10
CA ASP A 78 29.82 6.77 -7.14
C ASP A 78 28.46 7.36 -6.72
N ILE A 79 27.47 7.28 -7.62
CA ILE A 79 26.09 7.71 -7.35
C ILE A 79 25.31 6.64 -6.60
N GLU A 80 25.47 5.35 -6.94
CA GLU A 80 24.71 4.23 -6.36
C GLU A 80 24.62 4.30 -4.83
N TYR A 81 25.74 4.61 -4.21
CA TYR A 81 25.90 4.60 -2.77
C TYR A 81 25.87 6.00 -2.13
N ASN A 82 25.70 7.05 -2.93
CA ASN A 82 25.49 8.38 -2.39
C ASN A 82 24.03 8.55 -1.96
N TYR A 83 23.80 8.38 -0.66
CA TYR A 83 22.46 8.46 -0.08
C TYR A 83 21.78 9.82 -0.23
N LEU A 84 22.54 10.90 -0.50
CA LEU A 84 21.97 12.23 -0.78
C LEU A 84 21.24 12.27 -2.13
N LEU A 85 21.70 11.47 -3.10
CA LEU A 85 21.12 11.40 -4.45
C LEU A 85 20.06 10.30 -4.57
N ARG A 86 19.80 9.55 -3.50
CA ARG A 86 19.04 8.30 -3.57
C ARG A 86 17.64 8.46 -4.15
N HIS A 87 16.91 9.48 -3.71
CA HIS A 87 15.58 9.77 -4.25
C HIS A 87 15.65 10.06 -5.76
N SER A 88 16.64 10.83 -6.21
CA SER A 88 16.80 11.19 -7.63
C SER A 88 17.15 9.98 -8.50
N ILE A 89 18.04 9.10 -8.02
CA ILE A 89 18.39 7.84 -8.72
C ILE A 89 17.14 6.99 -8.91
N SER A 90 16.40 6.81 -7.82
CA SER A 90 15.21 5.95 -7.79
C SER A 90 14.17 6.42 -8.80
N TYR A 91 13.95 7.73 -8.85
CA TYR A 91 13.07 8.36 -9.81
C TYR A 91 13.59 8.20 -11.26
N LEU A 92 14.88 8.44 -11.51
CA LEU A 92 15.48 8.26 -12.85
C LEU A 92 15.39 6.82 -13.36
N LEU A 93 15.65 5.85 -12.49
CA LEU A 93 15.51 4.44 -12.83
C LEU A 93 14.07 4.12 -13.19
N LYS A 94 13.09 4.60 -12.41
CA LYS A 94 11.67 4.47 -12.73
C LYS A 94 11.35 4.99 -14.14
N LEU A 95 11.77 6.22 -14.46
CA LEU A 95 11.55 6.81 -15.80
C LEU A 95 12.17 5.98 -16.91
N LYS A 96 13.42 5.57 -16.74
CA LYS A 96 14.18 4.86 -17.76
C LYS A 96 13.58 3.48 -18.05
N TYR A 97 13.17 2.77 -17.01
CA TYR A 97 12.56 1.46 -17.19
C TYR A 97 11.16 1.54 -17.80
N GLU A 98 10.36 2.53 -17.40
CA GLU A 98 9.07 2.81 -18.06
C GLU A 98 9.28 3.17 -19.56
N TYR A 99 10.36 3.88 -19.90
CA TYR A 99 10.72 4.18 -21.29
C TYR A 99 11.09 2.94 -22.11
N ILE A 100 11.95 2.08 -21.56
CA ILE A 100 12.40 0.89 -22.29
C ILE A 100 11.21 -0.05 -22.53
N ASP A 101 10.35 -0.27 -21.54
CA ASP A 101 9.15 -1.11 -21.69
C ASP A 101 8.17 -0.53 -22.74
N GLY A 102 8.04 0.80 -22.81
CA GLY A 102 7.23 1.46 -23.85
C GLY A 102 7.78 1.29 -25.26
N SER A 103 9.11 1.36 -25.43
CA SER A 103 9.77 1.18 -26.74
C SER A 103 9.71 -0.26 -27.28
N ILE A 104 9.77 -1.25 -26.38
CA ILE A 104 9.76 -2.68 -26.76
C ILE A 104 8.36 -3.12 -27.20
N ASN A 105 7.31 -2.53 -26.63
CA ASN A 105 5.92 -2.81 -27.04
C ASN A 105 5.56 -2.26 -28.44
N GLY A 106 6.41 -1.44 -29.06
CA GLY A 106 6.32 -1.05 -30.48
C GLY A 106 6.87 -2.09 -31.46
N CYS A 107 7.61 -3.09 -30.98
CA CYS A 107 8.11 -4.21 -31.78
C CYS A 107 7.33 -5.49 -31.44
N THR A 108 6.17 -5.64 -32.07
CA THR A 108 5.47 -6.92 -32.19
C THR A 108 6.43 -7.98 -32.78
N ASN A 109 6.83 -8.98 -31.98
CA ASN A 109 7.17 -10.38 -32.33
C ASN A 109 8.26 -11.05 -31.49
N ASN A 110 8.83 -10.41 -30.47
CA ASN A 110 9.65 -11.16 -29.51
C ASN A 110 8.74 -11.84 -28.48
N LYS A 111 8.69 -13.18 -28.53
CA LYS A 111 7.98 -14.05 -27.58
C LYS A 111 8.21 -13.55 -26.15
N PRO A 112 7.15 -13.28 -25.35
CA PRO A 112 7.34 -12.93 -23.95
C PRO A 112 7.98 -14.13 -23.25
N GLY A 113 9.26 -14.01 -22.91
CA GLY A 113 9.95 -15.02 -22.14
C GLY A 113 9.29 -15.13 -20.76
N ASN A 114 8.69 -16.29 -20.49
CA ASN A 114 8.37 -16.81 -19.16
C ASN A 114 7.32 -16.10 -18.27
N SER A 115 6.65 -15.02 -18.68
CA SER A 115 5.53 -14.49 -17.87
C SER A 115 4.26 -15.32 -18.07
N ALA A 116 3.86 -16.09 -17.05
CA ALA A 116 2.61 -16.84 -17.08
C ALA A 116 1.47 -16.00 -16.50
N LEU A 117 0.44 -15.75 -17.31
CA LEU A 117 -0.79 -15.10 -16.90
C LEU A 117 -1.84 -16.16 -16.58
N THR A 118 -2.36 -16.17 -15.36
CA THR A 118 -3.46 -17.07 -14.97
C THR A 118 -4.62 -16.25 -14.42
N THR A 119 -5.82 -16.46 -14.94
CA THR A 119 -7.05 -15.93 -14.34
C THR A 119 -7.40 -16.74 -13.09
N LEU A 120 -7.80 -16.09 -12.00
CA LEU A 120 -8.26 -16.76 -10.78
C LEU A 120 -9.74 -16.55 -10.55
N PHE A 121 -10.30 -17.44 -9.73
CA PHE A 121 -11.65 -17.34 -9.20
C PHE A 121 -12.73 -17.27 -10.30
N ASP A 122 -12.48 -17.83 -11.48
CA ASP A 122 -13.41 -17.81 -12.61
C ASP A 122 -13.83 -16.37 -12.98
N CYS A 123 -12.89 -15.42 -12.87
CA CYS A 123 -13.07 -14.01 -13.21
C CYS A 123 -11.77 -13.44 -13.78
N ASP A 124 -11.81 -12.18 -14.22
CA ASP A 124 -10.66 -11.51 -14.84
C ASP A 124 -9.58 -11.04 -13.87
N PHE A 125 -9.64 -11.46 -12.60
CA PHE A 125 -8.55 -11.25 -11.66
C PHE A 125 -7.31 -12.02 -12.13
N ARG A 126 -6.20 -11.31 -12.30
CA ARG A 126 -4.96 -11.83 -12.88
C ARG A 126 -3.94 -12.19 -11.80
N LEU A 127 -3.54 -13.44 -11.74
CA LEU A 127 -2.31 -13.84 -11.07
C LEU A 127 -1.19 -13.87 -12.12
N VAL A 128 -0.24 -12.96 -11.96
CA VAL A 128 0.86 -12.76 -12.90
C VAL A 128 2.13 -13.33 -12.28
N TYR A 129 2.70 -14.34 -12.91
CA TYR A 129 4.09 -14.68 -12.63
C TYR A 129 4.97 -13.79 -13.49
N SER A 130 5.82 -12.99 -12.85
CA SER A 130 6.83 -12.24 -13.57
C SER A 130 8.13 -12.23 -12.76
N PRO A 131 9.18 -12.88 -13.30
CA PRO A 131 10.42 -13.09 -12.58
C PRO A 131 11.08 -11.76 -12.20
N PRO A 132 11.88 -11.72 -11.13
CA PRO A 132 12.38 -10.50 -10.49
C PRO A 132 13.14 -9.53 -11.42
N TYR A 133 13.67 -9.99 -12.56
CA TYR A 133 14.39 -9.16 -13.53
C TYR A 133 13.70 -9.07 -14.90
N GLY A 134 12.54 -9.71 -15.05
CA GLY A 134 11.73 -9.69 -16.28
C GLY A 134 10.71 -8.55 -16.33
N ASP A 135 10.36 -7.97 -15.18
CA ASP A 135 9.53 -6.76 -15.10
C ASP A 135 10.35 -5.66 -14.44
N ARG A 136 10.53 -4.60 -15.21
CA ARG A 136 11.48 -3.53 -14.95
C ARG A 136 10.86 -2.38 -14.18
N LYS A 137 9.59 -2.48 -13.76
CA LYS A 137 8.96 -1.46 -12.92
C LYS A 137 9.77 -1.27 -11.64
N HIS A 138 10.47 -0.14 -11.58
CA HIS A 138 11.24 0.25 -10.42
C HIS A 138 10.29 0.82 -9.36
N ILE A 139 10.16 0.12 -8.24
CA ILE A 139 9.21 0.43 -7.18
C ILE A 139 10.00 0.57 -5.88
N HIS A 140 9.90 1.73 -5.22
CA HIS A 140 10.64 2.02 -4.00
C HIS A 140 9.71 2.30 -2.83
N ILE A 141 10.07 1.78 -1.65
CA ILE A 141 9.40 2.12 -0.38
C ILE A 141 9.52 3.61 0.01
N ASP A 142 10.37 4.38 -0.68
CA ASP A 142 10.65 5.81 -0.53
C ASP A 142 10.14 6.61 -1.75
N ASP A 143 9.27 6.03 -2.57
CA ASP A 143 8.58 6.76 -3.63
C ASP A 143 7.65 7.84 -3.05
N VAL A 144 7.28 8.80 -3.90
CA VAL A 144 6.37 9.90 -3.55
C VAL A 144 4.98 9.35 -3.22
N SER A 145 4.34 9.84 -2.15
CA SER A 145 2.94 9.53 -1.89
C SER A 145 2.04 10.30 -2.85
N VAL A 146 1.27 9.56 -3.66
CA VAL A 146 0.34 10.15 -4.62
C VAL A 146 -0.76 10.95 -3.91
N TYR A 147 -1.31 10.40 -2.83
CA TYR A 147 -2.30 11.09 -2.00
C TYR A 147 -1.76 12.42 -1.46
N ASN A 148 -0.58 12.40 -0.82
CA ASN A 148 -0.01 13.63 -0.26
C ASN A 148 0.45 14.61 -1.34
N LEU A 149 0.79 14.14 -2.54
CA LEU A 149 1.13 15.01 -3.67
C LEU A 149 -0.09 15.81 -4.14
N TYR A 150 -1.26 15.16 -4.24
CA TYR A 150 -2.51 15.86 -4.53
C TYR A 150 -2.94 16.78 -3.38
N MET A 151 -2.76 16.36 -2.13
CA MET A 151 -3.03 17.21 -0.96
C MET A 151 -2.10 18.44 -0.90
N SER A 152 -0.85 18.33 -1.35
CA SER A 152 0.05 19.49 -1.50
C SER A 152 -0.49 20.52 -2.48
N LEU A 153 -1.03 20.07 -3.61
CA LEU A 153 -1.65 20.98 -4.59
C LEU A 153 -2.87 21.69 -4.00
N ILE A 154 -3.75 20.93 -3.33
CA ILE A 154 -4.92 21.49 -2.64
C ILE A 154 -4.50 22.51 -1.58
N ASP A 155 -3.48 22.22 -0.76
CA ASP A 155 -2.97 23.15 0.26
C ASP A 155 -2.50 24.48 -0.35
N ILE A 156 -1.69 24.42 -1.42
CA ILE A 156 -1.18 25.62 -2.08
C ILE A 156 -2.32 26.43 -2.72
N VAL A 157 -3.25 25.78 -3.43
CA VAL A 157 -4.43 26.44 -3.99
C VAL A 157 -5.26 27.09 -2.89
N ASN A 158 -5.51 26.40 -1.78
CA ASN A 158 -6.24 26.94 -0.64
C ASN A 158 -5.55 28.16 -0.02
N ARG A 159 -4.22 28.19 0.04
CA ARG A 159 -3.45 29.33 0.52
C ARG A 159 -3.51 30.51 -0.45
N ILE A 160 -3.45 30.28 -1.76
CA ILE A 160 -3.61 31.32 -2.79
C ILE A 160 -5.01 31.93 -2.71
N LEU A 161 -6.06 31.11 -2.62
CA LEU A 161 -7.43 31.60 -2.49
C LEU A 161 -7.65 32.42 -1.21
N GLN A 162 -6.83 32.20 -0.16
CA GLN A 162 -6.86 32.99 1.06
C GLN A 162 -6.02 34.27 0.98
N ASN A 163 -4.92 34.24 0.22
CA ASN A 163 -3.96 35.34 0.07
C ASN A 163 -3.55 35.47 -1.42
N PRO A 164 -4.41 36.02 -2.29
CA PRO A 164 -4.18 36.05 -3.74
C PRO A 164 -3.05 36.99 -4.17
N ASP A 165 -2.59 37.88 -3.28
CA ASP A 165 -1.51 38.83 -3.58
C ASP A 165 -0.10 38.29 -3.24
N ASP A 166 0.02 37.11 -2.61
CA ASP A 166 1.33 36.55 -2.22
C ASP A 166 2.03 35.86 -3.40
N LEU A 167 2.95 36.58 -4.04
CA LEU A 167 3.78 36.09 -5.15
C LEU A 167 4.58 34.83 -4.79
N ASN A 168 4.93 34.62 -3.52
CA ASN A 168 5.65 33.42 -3.12
C ASN A 168 4.79 32.16 -3.29
N LEU A 169 3.47 32.27 -3.09
CA LEU A 169 2.56 31.14 -3.25
C LEU A 169 2.42 30.72 -4.71
N TYR A 170 2.41 31.65 -5.65
CA TYR A 170 2.42 31.32 -7.09
C TYR A 170 3.74 30.66 -7.50
N SER A 171 4.86 31.11 -6.95
CA SER A 171 6.15 30.42 -7.14
C SER A 171 6.12 28.99 -6.60
N ALA A 172 5.49 28.77 -5.43
CA ALA A 172 5.31 27.47 -4.83
C ALA A 172 4.34 26.58 -5.63
N LEU A 173 3.27 27.16 -6.18
CA LEU A 173 2.33 26.48 -7.07
C LEU A 173 3.05 25.98 -8.30
N LYS A 174 3.82 26.83 -8.98
CA LYS A 174 4.61 26.44 -10.15
C LYS A 174 5.58 25.28 -9.84
N LYS A 175 6.25 25.31 -8.69
CA LYS A 175 7.10 24.20 -8.22
C LYS A 175 6.28 22.92 -8.02
N CYS A 176 5.14 23.00 -7.35
CA CYS A 176 4.27 21.86 -7.10
C CYS A 176 3.66 21.27 -8.39
N SER A 177 3.20 22.13 -9.29
CA SER A 177 2.71 21.78 -10.62
C SER A 177 3.76 21.03 -11.43
N ASN A 178 4.99 21.53 -11.46
CA ASN A 178 6.10 20.83 -12.11
C ASN A 178 6.31 19.44 -11.48
N ASN A 179 6.35 19.35 -10.16
CA ASN A 179 6.52 18.06 -9.47
C ASN A 179 5.43 17.03 -9.86
N ILE A 180 4.17 17.48 -9.97
CA ILE A 180 3.03 16.64 -10.38
C ILE A 180 3.16 16.19 -11.83
N ASN A 181 3.32 17.14 -12.74
CA ASN A 181 3.44 16.86 -14.18
C ASN A 181 4.62 15.92 -14.47
N HIS A 182 5.74 16.11 -13.76
CA HIS A 182 6.89 15.22 -13.83
C HIS A 182 6.57 13.82 -13.28
N TYR A 183 5.99 13.72 -12.08
CA TYR A 183 5.74 12.41 -11.47
C TYR A 183 4.79 11.53 -12.29
N PHE A 184 3.78 12.12 -12.94
CA PHE A 184 2.78 11.41 -13.74
C PHE A 184 3.13 11.31 -15.24
N LEU A 185 4.19 11.98 -15.68
CA LEU A 185 4.59 12.06 -17.08
C LEU A 185 3.45 12.57 -17.97
N GLU A 186 2.77 13.61 -17.51
CA GLU A 186 1.65 14.26 -18.21
C GLU A 186 1.83 15.78 -18.20
N GLU A 187 1.91 16.36 -19.40
CA GLU A 187 1.81 17.81 -19.57
C GLU A 187 0.38 18.24 -19.25
N ASN A 188 0.23 19.33 -18.51
CA ASN A 188 -1.04 19.92 -18.12
C ASN A 188 -1.88 19.16 -17.07
N MET A 189 -1.38 18.06 -16.49
CA MET A 189 -2.14 17.33 -15.47
C MET A 189 -2.43 18.22 -14.25
N SER A 190 -1.48 19.05 -13.84
CA SER A 190 -1.67 19.97 -12.72
C SER A 190 -2.73 21.03 -13.00
N GLU A 191 -2.81 21.50 -14.25
CA GLU A 191 -3.77 22.47 -14.76
C GLU A 191 -5.20 21.90 -14.70
N ASP A 192 -5.35 20.65 -15.15
CA ASP A 192 -6.62 19.91 -15.08
C ASP A 192 -7.05 19.72 -13.62
N LEU A 193 -6.14 19.30 -12.74
CA LEU A 193 -6.41 19.12 -11.32
C LEU A 193 -6.80 20.44 -10.62
N ILE A 194 -6.13 21.55 -10.94
CA ILE A 194 -6.48 22.87 -10.38
C ILE A 194 -7.87 23.31 -10.86
N SER A 195 -8.17 23.11 -12.15
CA SER A 195 -9.47 23.43 -12.71
C SER A 195 -10.59 22.63 -12.04
N GLU A 196 -10.36 21.36 -11.73
CA GLU A 196 -11.28 20.51 -10.97
C GLU A 196 -11.47 20.98 -9.53
N ILE A 197 -10.40 21.38 -8.83
CA ILE A 197 -10.47 21.94 -7.47
C ILE A 197 -11.37 23.20 -7.47
N ILE A 198 -11.13 24.10 -8.42
CA ILE A 198 -11.89 25.36 -8.56
C ILE A 198 -13.36 25.06 -8.90
N SER A 199 -13.61 24.15 -9.85
CA SER A 199 -14.97 23.70 -10.19
C SER A 199 -15.70 23.13 -8.98
N HIS A 200 -15.04 22.27 -8.20
CA HIS A 200 -15.62 21.72 -6.97
C HIS A 200 -15.95 22.81 -5.94
N TYR A 201 -15.01 23.72 -5.67
CA TYR A 201 -15.22 24.83 -4.73
C TYR A 201 -16.29 25.80 -5.18
N THR A 202 -16.44 26.01 -6.48
CA THR A 202 -17.54 26.80 -7.04
C THR A 202 -18.87 26.09 -6.80
N ASN A 203 -18.95 24.78 -7.07
CA ASN A 203 -20.17 23.99 -6.91
C ASN A 203 -20.68 23.92 -5.47
N ILE A 204 -19.78 23.83 -4.48
CA ILE A 204 -20.18 23.86 -3.06
C ILE A 204 -20.36 25.29 -2.52
N GLY A 205 -20.15 26.32 -3.36
CA GLY A 205 -20.23 27.73 -3.00
C GLY A 205 -19.19 28.12 -1.97
N ALA A 206 -17.96 27.61 -2.07
CA ALA A 206 -16.81 28.08 -1.30
C ALA A 206 -16.19 29.33 -1.94
N ILE A 207 -16.21 29.42 -3.28
CA ILE A 207 -15.69 30.53 -4.08
C ILE A 207 -16.73 31.02 -5.10
N ILE A 208 -16.57 32.25 -5.60
CA ILE A 208 -17.31 32.83 -6.72
C ILE A 208 -16.31 33.29 -7.79
N MET A 209 -16.61 33.04 -9.06
CA MET A 209 -15.84 33.54 -10.20
C MET A 209 -16.28 34.97 -10.53
N GLU A 210 -15.37 35.95 -10.50
CA GLU A 210 -15.68 37.36 -10.78
C GLU A 210 -15.78 37.66 -12.28
N THR A 211 -15.04 36.93 -13.11
CA THR A 211 -15.07 37.05 -14.58
C THR A 211 -15.53 35.73 -15.21
N ALA A 212 -16.59 35.79 -16.01
CA ALA A 212 -17.11 34.63 -16.76
C ALA A 212 -16.30 34.32 -18.04
N GLY A 213 -15.13 34.95 -18.22
CA GLY A 213 -14.26 34.74 -19.38
C GLY A 213 -13.38 33.50 -19.23
N LYS A 214 -12.97 32.90 -20.35
CA LYS A 214 -11.91 31.88 -20.35
C LYS A 214 -10.61 32.56 -19.89
N ALA A 215 -10.15 32.23 -18.69
CA ALA A 215 -8.81 32.58 -18.24
C ALA A 215 -7.78 32.00 -19.21
N GLU A 216 -6.77 32.80 -19.59
CA GLU A 216 -5.71 32.37 -20.52
C GLU A 216 -4.66 31.49 -19.82
N ASP A 217 -4.53 31.60 -18.49
CA ASP A 217 -3.61 30.82 -17.66
C ASP A 217 -4.18 30.51 -16.26
N ILE A 218 -3.54 29.59 -15.52
CA ILE A 218 -3.97 29.22 -14.15
C ILE A 218 -3.90 30.42 -13.18
N GLU A 219 -2.92 31.29 -13.35
CA GLU A 219 -2.70 32.42 -12.45
C GLU A 219 -3.88 33.41 -12.54
N SER A 220 -4.30 33.77 -13.75
CA SER A 220 -5.48 34.60 -14.00
C SER A 220 -6.77 33.90 -13.54
N LEU A 221 -6.87 32.57 -13.72
CA LEU A 221 -8.00 31.80 -13.21
C LEU A 221 -8.12 31.91 -11.68
N LEU A 222 -7.02 31.70 -10.95
CA LEU A 222 -7.00 31.82 -9.49
C LEU A 222 -7.25 33.26 -9.01
N LYS A 223 -6.72 34.26 -9.71
CA LYS A 223 -6.97 35.68 -9.41
C LYS A 223 -8.42 36.10 -9.62
N SER A 224 -9.13 35.44 -10.54
CA SER A 224 -10.56 35.67 -10.78
C SER A 224 -11.48 35.02 -9.73
N CYS A 225 -10.93 34.21 -8.82
CA CYS A 225 -11.69 33.53 -7.77
C CYS A 225 -11.77 34.38 -6.50
N ARG A 226 -12.99 34.69 -6.04
CA ARG A 226 -13.21 35.30 -4.74
C ARG A 226 -13.64 34.26 -3.70
N LEU A 227 -12.87 34.14 -2.62
CA LEU A 227 -13.21 33.25 -1.50
C LEU A 227 -14.41 33.81 -0.71
N VAL A 228 -15.46 32.99 -0.55
CA VAL A 228 -16.68 33.34 0.20
C VAL A 228 -16.75 32.63 1.54
N HIS A 229 -16.43 31.34 1.57
CA HIS A 229 -16.55 30.52 2.78
C HIS A 229 -15.32 29.65 3.01
N LYS A 230 -14.38 30.14 3.82
CA LYS A 230 -13.14 29.42 4.17
C LYS A 230 -13.40 28.05 4.81
N GLN A 231 -14.47 27.88 5.60
CA GLN A 231 -14.77 26.61 6.28
C GLN A 231 -15.19 25.48 5.32
N LYS A 232 -15.52 25.81 4.06
CA LYS A 232 -15.86 24.83 3.03
C LYS A 232 -14.63 24.31 2.27
N LEU A 233 -13.45 24.91 2.46
CA LEU A 233 -12.22 24.42 1.87
C LEU A 233 -11.75 23.15 2.58
N VAL A 234 -11.06 22.27 1.85
CA VAL A 234 -10.45 21.05 2.40
C VAL A 234 -9.42 21.39 3.45
N ASN A 235 -9.39 20.64 4.56
CA ASN A 235 -8.29 20.73 5.50
C ASN A 235 -7.06 19.93 5.02
N ALA A 236 -6.17 20.63 4.32
CA ALA A 236 -4.94 20.05 3.77
C ALA A 236 -3.73 20.10 4.72
N ASP A 237 -3.86 20.79 5.85
CA ASP A 237 -2.79 20.92 6.85
C ASP A 237 -2.80 19.72 7.81
N ARG A 238 -2.16 18.63 7.39
CA ARG A 238 -2.04 17.40 8.19
C ARG A 238 -0.59 17.21 8.66
N SER A 239 -0.39 17.26 9.97
CA SER A 239 0.91 17.00 10.62
C SER A 239 1.13 15.53 10.99
N ASP A 240 0.05 14.77 11.17
CA ASP A 240 0.11 13.38 11.64
C ASP A 240 0.06 12.38 10.49
N HIS A 241 0.82 11.29 10.63
CA HIS A 241 0.75 10.17 9.70
C HIS A 241 -0.51 9.34 9.94
N ASP A 242 -1.21 9.00 8.86
CA ASP A 242 -2.48 8.29 8.94
C ASP A 242 -2.32 6.79 9.20
N ILE A 243 -1.41 6.14 8.46
CA ILE A 243 -1.11 4.72 8.56
C ILE A 243 0.40 4.49 8.66
N GLY A 244 0.81 3.48 9.42
CA GLY A 244 2.19 3.01 9.47
C GLY A 244 2.25 1.50 9.65
N PHE A 245 3.42 0.91 9.38
CA PHE A 245 3.60 -0.53 9.38
C PHE A 245 4.65 -0.96 10.40
N SER A 246 4.38 -2.06 11.10
CA SER A 246 5.29 -2.64 12.09
C SER A 246 5.61 -4.09 11.77
N PHE A 247 6.90 -4.40 11.66
CA PHE A 247 7.38 -5.72 11.25
C PHE A 247 7.94 -6.48 12.45
N SER A 248 7.37 -7.64 12.73
CA SER A 248 7.76 -8.46 13.87
C SER A 248 9.13 -9.13 13.66
N PRO A 249 9.78 -9.61 14.74
CA PRO A 249 10.84 -10.59 14.66
C PRO A 249 10.36 -11.88 13.97
N CYS A 250 11.18 -12.39 13.07
CA CYS A 250 10.95 -13.62 12.31
C CYS A 250 12.26 -14.32 11.89
N GLY A 251 13.42 -13.86 12.35
CA GLY A 251 14.72 -14.51 12.07
C GLY A 251 14.98 -14.62 10.56
N PHE A 252 15.38 -15.78 10.05
CA PHE A 252 15.66 -15.97 8.61
C PHE A 252 14.43 -15.88 7.68
N MET A 253 13.22 -15.68 8.20
CA MET A 253 12.02 -15.43 7.39
C MET A 253 11.90 -13.97 6.91
N ILE A 254 13.01 -13.21 6.86
CA ILE A 254 13.11 -11.88 6.25
C ILE A 254 12.37 -11.80 4.89
N PRO A 255 12.46 -12.80 3.99
CA PRO A 255 11.77 -12.75 2.70
C PRO A 255 10.28 -12.46 2.80
N TYR A 256 9.58 -12.94 3.85
CA TYR A 256 8.16 -12.65 4.05
C TYR A 256 7.89 -11.15 4.19
N HIS A 257 8.68 -10.47 5.03
CA HIS A 257 8.54 -9.02 5.22
C HIS A 257 8.91 -8.25 3.95
N VAL A 258 9.92 -8.73 3.23
CA VAL A 258 10.34 -8.15 1.95
C VAL A 258 9.21 -8.26 0.91
N GLY A 259 8.54 -9.41 0.82
CA GLY A 259 7.38 -9.58 -0.05
C GLY A 259 6.20 -8.69 0.35
N VAL A 260 5.90 -8.57 1.64
CA VAL A 260 4.87 -7.64 2.14
C VAL A 260 5.21 -6.20 1.73
N LEU A 261 6.43 -5.76 1.99
CA LEU A 261 6.90 -4.41 1.64
C LEU A 261 6.87 -4.18 0.13
N ASN A 262 7.20 -5.19 -0.68
CA ASN A 262 7.12 -5.09 -2.14
C ASN A 262 5.69 -4.72 -2.55
N LEU A 263 4.71 -5.59 -2.29
CA LEU A 263 3.34 -5.36 -2.73
C LEU A 263 2.75 -4.03 -2.21
N LEU A 264 3.03 -3.68 -0.95
CA LEU A 264 2.55 -2.42 -0.38
C LEU A 264 3.19 -1.19 -1.07
N SER A 265 4.42 -1.31 -1.55
CA SER A 265 5.09 -0.25 -2.32
C SER A 265 4.59 -0.20 -3.76
N GLU A 266 4.32 -1.36 -4.38
CA GLU A 266 3.72 -1.43 -5.74
C GLU A 266 2.40 -0.65 -5.78
N LEU A 267 1.66 -0.62 -4.67
CA LEU A 267 0.39 0.07 -4.51
C LEU A 267 0.51 1.49 -3.92
N ASN A 268 1.72 2.01 -3.70
CA ASN A 268 1.99 3.30 -3.06
C ASN A 268 1.46 3.45 -1.62
N ILE A 269 1.16 2.33 -0.94
CA ILE A 269 0.72 2.30 0.47
C ILE A 269 1.91 2.54 1.41
N VAL A 270 3.04 1.89 1.12
CA VAL A 270 4.33 2.19 1.73
C VAL A 270 5.10 3.07 0.75
N ASN A 271 5.36 4.30 1.18
CA ASN A 271 6.03 5.35 0.40
C ASN A 271 6.83 6.22 1.38
N MET A 272 7.54 7.25 0.92
CA MET A 272 8.42 8.09 1.75
C MET A 272 7.75 8.73 2.99
N THR A 273 6.42 8.87 2.99
CA THR A 273 5.65 9.47 4.09
C THR A 273 5.14 8.45 5.11
N THR A 274 5.19 7.15 4.79
CA THR A 274 4.67 6.08 5.63
C THR A 274 5.67 5.73 6.73
N PRO A 275 5.34 5.89 8.03
CA PRO A 275 6.22 5.51 9.12
C PRO A 275 6.33 3.99 9.22
N LEU A 276 7.55 3.52 9.43
CA LEU A 276 7.87 2.10 9.55
C LEU A 276 8.47 1.82 10.92
N SER A 277 8.19 0.64 11.48
CA SER A 277 8.86 0.17 12.68
C SER A 277 9.19 -1.30 12.56
N GLY A 278 10.23 -1.75 13.25
CA GLY A 278 10.62 -3.15 13.22
C GLY A 278 11.45 -3.55 14.42
N ALA A 279 11.43 -4.83 14.73
CA ALA A 279 12.31 -5.47 15.69
C ALA A 279 13.02 -6.67 15.05
N SER A 280 14.29 -6.90 15.38
CA SER A 280 15.09 -8.01 14.86
C SER A 280 15.09 -8.04 13.33
N SER A 281 14.77 -9.18 12.72
CA SER A 281 14.61 -9.30 11.26
C SER A 281 13.63 -8.28 10.65
N GLY A 282 12.62 -7.81 11.39
CA GLY A 282 11.74 -6.72 10.94
C GLY A 282 12.47 -5.38 10.83
N SER A 283 13.39 -5.08 11.76
CA SER A 283 14.30 -3.92 11.67
C SER A 283 15.22 -4.04 10.46
N ILE A 284 15.75 -5.24 10.24
CA ILE A 284 16.63 -5.54 9.11
C ILE A 284 15.89 -5.29 7.80
N SER A 285 14.69 -5.87 7.61
CA SER A 285 13.89 -5.73 6.39
C SER A 285 13.65 -4.27 6.00
N ILE A 286 13.20 -3.44 6.94
CA ILE A 286 12.85 -2.03 6.64
C ILE A 286 14.09 -1.20 6.32
N VAL A 287 15.19 -1.36 7.07
CA VAL A 287 16.42 -0.58 6.82
C VAL A 287 17.11 -1.06 5.55
N SER A 288 17.20 -2.37 5.33
CA SER A 288 17.80 -2.91 4.10
C SER A 288 17.07 -2.43 2.86
N LEU A 289 15.72 -2.44 2.85
CA LEU A 289 14.96 -1.99 1.69
C LEU A 289 15.02 -0.48 1.47
N SER A 290 15.02 0.32 2.54
CA SER A 290 15.16 1.78 2.41
C SER A 290 16.51 2.14 1.77
N LEU A 291 17.57 1.41 2.13
CA LEU A 291 18.90 1.69 1.61
C LEU A 291 19.19 1.06 0.25
N LEU A 292 18.77 -0.18 0.00
CA LEU A 292 19.14 -0.94 -1.21
C LEU A 292 18.28 -0.69 -2.43
N ASN A 293 17.03 -0.23 -2.27
CA ASN A 293 16.12 0.08 -3.37
C ASN A 293 16.00 -1.04 -4.46
N ASP A 294 16.31 -2.29 -4.11
CA ASP A 294 16.29 -3.40 -5.04
C ASP A 294 15.87 -4.67 -4.27
N PHE A 295 14.62 -5.06 -4.47
CA PHE A 295 14.04 -6.25 -3.85
C PHE A 295 14.76 -7.54 -4.29
N PRO A 296 14.98 -7.78 -5.59
CA PRO A 296 15.81 -8.88 -6.07
C PRO A 296 17.22 -8.94 -5.47
N PHE A 297 17.94 -7.81 -5.40
CA PHE A 297 19.29 -7.77 -4.84
C PHE A 297 19.29 -8.12 -3.36
N LEU A 298 18.37 -7.53 -2.58
CA LEU A 298 18.21 -7.88 -1.17
C LEU A 298 17.89 -9.37 -1.00
N MET A 299 17.06 -9.95 -1.87
CA MET A 299 16.78 -11.38 -1.83
C MET A 299 18.03 -12.23 -2.06
N ASN A 300 18.91 -11.86 -3.00
CA ASN A 300 20.19 -12.54 -3.19
C ASN A 300 21.07 -12.47 -1.92
N LEU A 301 21.16 -11.29 -1.29
CA LEU A 301 21.92 -11.13 -0.03
C LEU A 301 21.35 -11.99 1.11
N ILE A 302 20.01 -12.11 1.19
CA ILE A 302 19.33 -12.96 2.18
C ILE A 302 19.58 -14.44 1.87
N GLU A 303 19.52 -14.85 0.61
CA GLU A 303 19.81 -16.23 0.19
C GLU A 303 21.25 -16.62 0.55
N GLU A 304 22.23 -15.74 0.33
CA GLU A 304 23.62 -15.95 0.72
C GLU A 304 23.79 -16.08 2.24
N LEU A 305 23.20 -15.13 3.00
CA LEU A 305 23.19 -15.17 4.47
C LEU A 305 22.57 -16.48 4.99
N SER A 306 21.48 -16.89 4.36
CA SER A 306 20.73 -18.09 4.71
C SER A 306 21.50 -19.37 4.38
N ASN A 307 22.25 -19.39 3.29
CA ASN A 307 23.09 -20.51 2.88
C ASN A 307 24.28 -20.71 3.82
N ASP A 308 24.97 -19.63 4.23
CA ASP A 308 26.05 -19.72 5.25
C ASP A 308 25.49 -20.27 6.58
N ALA A 309 24.33 -19.76 7.00
CA ALA A 309 23.66 -20.24 8.22
C ALA A 309 23.27 -21.73 8.15
N LEU A 310 22.86 -22.23 6.97
CA LEU A 310 22.53 -23.64 6.77
C LEU A 310 23.76 -24.54 6.80
N ILE A 311 24.84 -24.17 6.09
CA ILE A 311 26.04 -25.01 5.95
C ILE A 311 26.84 -25.03 7.27
N HIS A 312 26.95 -23.88 7.93
CA HIS A 312 27.87 -23.69 9.05
C HIS A 312 27.17 -23.48 10.39
N GLY A 313 25.82 -23.46 10.42
CA GLY A 313 25.00 -23.33 11.63
C GLY A 313 25.01 -21.92 12.26
N THR A 314 24.05 -21.60 13.13
CA THR A 314 23.91 -20.24 13.69
C THR A 314 24.47 -20.08 15.10
N HIS A 315 24.81 -21.18 15.79
CA HIS A 315 25.21 -21.16 17.20
C HIS A 315 26.49 -20.34 17.46
N HIS A 316 26.40 -19.32 18.31
CA HIS A 316 27.44 -18.30 18.56
C HIS A 316 27.99 -17.59 17.30
N ARG A 317 27.30 -17.65 16.17
CA ARG A 317 27.75 -17.10 14.88
C ARG A 317 26.81 -16.02 14.34
N LEU A 318 25.57 -15.94 14.83
CA LEU A 318 24.56 -15.09 14.20
C LEU A 318 24.91 -13.59 14.20
N ASP A 319 25.58 -13.05 15.23
CA ASP A 319 26.02 -11.64 15.20
C ASP A 319 27.09 -11.40 14.13
N SER A 320 28.04 -12.34 13.97
CA SER A 320 29.07 -12.26 12.92
C SER A 320 28.44 -12.36 11.52
N LEU A 321 27.47 -13.25 11.32
CA LEU A 321 26.73 -13.39 10.07
C LEU A 321 25.98 -12.10 9.71
N ILE A 322 25.25 -11.54 10.67
CA ILE A 322 24.50 -10.29 10.49
C ILE A 322 25.46 -9.11 10.25
N THR A 323 26.59 -9.05 10.95
CA THR A 323 27.60 -8.00 10.73
C THR A 323 28.18 -8.08 9.32
N LYS A 324 28.52 -9.28 8.83
CA LYS A 324 28.94 -9.49 7.44
C LYS A 324 27.86 -9.06 6.45
N PHE A 325 26.60 -9.39 6.72
CA PHE A 325 25.46 -8.98 5.89
C PHE A 325 25.33 -7.45 5.83
N PHE A 326 25.43 -6.76 6.97
CA PHE A 326 25.40 -5.29 7.02
C PHE A 326 26.56 -4.64 6.30
N ASN A 327 27.77 -5.19 6.40
CA ASN A 327 28.95 -4.64 5.73
C ASN A 327 28.85 -4.63 4.19
N LYS A 328 27.91 -5.39 3.61
CA LYS A 328 27.70 -5.40 2.15
C LYS A 328 27.00 -4.14 1.63
N TYR A 329 26.26 -3.42 2.49
CA TYR A 329 25.47 -2.28 2.02
C TYR A 329 25.34 -1.10 3.00
N LEU A 330 25.65 -1.27 4.30
CA LEU A 330 25.67 -0.15 5.25
C LEU A 330 26.98 0.62 5.12
N GLN A 331 26.98 1.63 4.26
CA GLN A 331 28.10 2.53 4.05
C GLN A 331 28.07 3.75 4.98
N GLU A 332 29.09 4.61 4.89
CA GLU A 332 29.10 5.90 5.59
C GLU A 332 27.89 6.76 5.18
N ASN A 333 27.42 7.61 6.09
CA ASN A 333 26.28 8.50 5.92
C ASN A 333 24.89 7.86 5.63
N CYS A 334 24.75 6.52 5.57
CA CYS A 334 23.45 5.86 5.40
C CYS A 334 22.39 6.26 6.45
N HIS A 335 22.83 6.57 7.66
CA HIS A 335 21.98 7.02 8.76
C HIS A 335 21.29 8.37 8.47
N GLU A 336 21.89 9.25 7.66
CA GLU A 336 21.31 10.55 7.31
C GLU A 336 20.05 10.38 6.47
N PHE A 337 20.08 9.46 5.50
CA PHE A 337 18.91 9.11 4.69
C PHE A 337 17.79 8.49 5.52
N ILE A 338 18.13 7.57 6.42
CA ILE A 338 17.15 6.99 7.35
C ILE A 338 16.52 8.06 8.24
N ASN A 339 17.30 9.04 8.70
CA ASN A 339 16.83 10.14 9.53
C ASN A 339 16.05 11.21 8.73
N SER A 340 16.32 11.39 7.43
CA SER A 340 15.71 12.41 6.59
C SER A 340 14.35 12.00 6.03
N ARG A 341 14.05 10.69 5.99
CA ARG A 341 12.76 10.16 5.55
C ARG A 341 11.60 10.80 6.35
N ILE A 342 10.58 11.24 5.62
CA ILE A 342 9.41 11.91 6.21
C ILE A 342 8.66 10.95 7.15
N GLY A 343 8.39 9.73 6.69
CA GLY A 343 7.86 8.65 7.50
C GLY A 343 8.96 8.01 8.34
N THR A 344 9.00 8.35 9.64
CA THR A 344 10.06 7.90 10.55
C THR A 344 10.24 6.38 10.57
N ILE A 345 11.49 5.92 10.57
CA ILE A 345 11.86 4.52 10.78
C ILE A 345 12.21 4.30 12.26
N VAL A 346 11.52 3.37 12.92
CA VAL A 346 11.71 3.07 14.35
C VAL A 346 12.23 1.65 14.53
N LEU A 347 13.43 1.52 15.08
CA LEU A 347 14.03 0.24 15.44
C LEU A 347 13.75 -0.05 16.91
N ALA A 348 13.32 -1.27 17.21
CA ALA A 348 12.98 -1.68 18.55
C ALA A 348 13.84 -2.85 19.04
N TYR A 349 14.45 -2.67 20.20
CA TYR A 349 15.20 -3.71 20.89
C TYR A 349 14.78 -3.82 22.36
N SER A 350 15.21 -4.87 23.03
CA SER A 350 14.90 -5.13 24.42
C SER A 350 16.06 -4.78 25.33
N ARG A 351 15.78 -4.10 26.43
CA ARG A 351 16.75 -3.88 27.50
C ARG A 351 16.30 -4.57 28.77
N LEU A 352 17.21 -5.28 29.43
CA LEU A 352 16.94 -5.90 30.73
C LEU A 352 16.91 -4.82 31.82
N GLY A 353 15.73 -4.58 32.39
CA GLY A 353 15.56 -3.80 33.62
C GLY A 353 15.58 -4.70 34.86
N PHE A 354 14.98 -4.25 35.96
CA PHE A 354 14.81 -5.07 37.17
C PHE A 354 13.90 -6.29 36.88
N CYS A 355 14.52 -7.42 36.55
CA CYS A 355 13.89 -8.72 36.25
C CYS A 355 12.86 -8.75 35.10
N ARG A 356 12.78 -7.70 34.26
CA ARG A 356 11.86 -7.63 33.12
C ARG A 356 12.51 -6.95 31.92
N PHE A 357 12.23 -7.45 30.72
CA PHE A 357 12.62 -6.79 29.48
C PHE A 357 11.69 -5.60 29.22
N LYS A 358 12.28 -4.43 28.93
CA LYS A 358 11.57 -3.23 28.50
C LYS A 358 11.93 -2.95 27.04
N PRO A 359 10.95 -2.53 26.21
CA PRO A 359 11.25 -2.14 24.84
C PRO A 359 11.97 -0.79 24.85
N VAL A 360 12.96 -0.64 23.98
CA VAL A 360 13.61 0.61 23.65
C VAL A 360 13.35 0.87 22.17
N LEU A 361 12.84 2.07 21.86
CA LEU A 361 12.53 2.51 20.51
C LEU A 361 13.53 3.58 20.11
N VAL A 362 14.20 3.39 18.98
CA VAL A 362 15.21 4.31 18.44
C VAL A 362 14.80 4.70 17.04
N SER A 363 14.77 6.00 16.76
CA SER A 363 14.34 6.55 15.46
C SER A 363 15.26 7.65 14.93
N LYS A 364 16.35 7.93 15.64
CA LYS A 364 17.37 8.91 15.26
C LYS A 364 18.73 8.29 15.52
N PHE A 365 19.59 8.35 14.52
CA PHE A 365 20.91 7.75 14.56
C PHE A 365 21.98 8.81 14.37
N SER A 366 23.05 8.79 15.15
CA SER A 366 24.10 9.83 15.09
C SER A 366 25.13 9.60 13.99
N ASN A 367 25.35 8.34 13.61
CA ASN A 367 26.27 7.95 12.53
C ASN A 367 25.91 6.53 12.01
N SER A 368 26.56 6.08 10.94
CA SER A 368 26.30 4.76 10.35
C SER A 368 26.67 3.61 11.29
N THR A 369 27.63 3.80 12.18
CA THR A 369 28.00 2.82 13.21
C THR A 369 26.91 2.69 14.27
N ASP A 370 26.34 3.82 14.72
CA ASP A 370 25.21 3.86 15.65
C ASP A 370 23.97 3.14 15.09
N LEU A 371 23.64 3.36 13.82
CA LEU A 371 22.59 2.60 13.12
C LEU A 371 22.89 1.09 13.10
N ARG A 372 24.12 0.72 12.73
CA ARG A 372 24.56 -0.68 12.66
C ARG A 372 24.49 -1.37 14.02
N ASP A 373 24.97 -0.72 15.08
CA ASP A 373 24.95 -1.27 16.43
C ASP A 373 23.52 -1.39 16.98
N CYS A 374 22.64 -0.42 16.66
CA CYS A 374 21.22 -0.53 16.98
C CYS A 374 20.58 -1.76 16.29
N LEU A 375 20.90 -1.99 15.01
CA LEU A 375 20.40 -3.16 14.26
C LEU A 375 20.92 -4.48 14.81
N ARG A 376 22.21 -4.54 15.17
CA ARG A 376 22.84 -5.72 15.80
C ARG A 376 22.16 -6.05 17.11
N VAL A 377 21.98 -5.06 17.99
CA VAL A 377 21.30 -5.26 19.28
C VAL A 377 19.83 -5.66 19.10
N SER A 378 19.13 -5.06 18.13
CA SER A 378 17.75 -5.41 17.78
C SER A 378 17.58 -6.89 17.40
N SER A 379 18.65 -7.50 16.85
CA SER A 379 18.68 -8.88 16.37
C SER A 379 19.50 -9.83 17.27
N TYR A 380 19.87 -9.38 18.48
CA TYR A 380 20.71 -10.16 19.38
C TYR A 380 19.90 -11.23 20.14
N ILE A 381 19.97 -12.47 19.66
CA ILE A 381 19.36 -13.64 20.30
C ILE A 381 20.44 -14.36 21.13
N PRO A 382 20.32 -14.42 22.47
CA PRO A 382 21.30 -15.08 23.31
C PRO A 382 21.59 -16.52 22.85
N ILE A 383 22.84 -16.97 23.01
CA ILE A 383 23.36 -18.28 22.59
C ILE A 383 23.52 -18.41 21.05
N LEU A 384 22.58 -17.91 20.26
CA LEU A 384 22.71 -17.92 18.80
C LEU A 384 23.67 -16.82 18.30
N SER A 385 23.52 -15.59 18.76
CA SER A 385 24.29 -14.44 18.26
C SER A 385 25.79 -14.54 18.54
N SER A 386 26.18 -14.59 19.81
CA SER A 386 27.58 -14.64 20.24
C SER A 386 27.64 -15.08 21.71
N LYS A 387 28.85 -15.40 22.21
CA LYS A 387 29.09 -15.61 23.64
C LYS A 387 29.06 -14.30 24.43
N GLU A 388 29.57 -13.24 23.83
CA GLU A 388 29.59 -11.89 24.40
C GLU A 388 28.27 -11.17 24.18
N LEU A 389 27.94 -10.24 25.08
CA LEU A 389 26.77 -9.38 24.94
C LEU A 389 27.05 -8.28 23.90
N VAL A 390 26.03 -7.92 23.13
CA VAL A 390 26.08 -6.76 22.25
C VAL A 390 25.56 -5.53 23.00
N TYR A 391 26.27 -4.42 22.86
CA TYR A 391 25.98 -3.17 23.57
C TYR A 391 25.47 -2.11 22.60
N TYR A 392 24.53 -1.29 23.08
CA TYR A 392 24.08 -0.08 22.41
C TYR A 392 24.02 1.04 23.45
N ASN A 393 24.65 2.18 23.20
CA ASN A 393 24.79 3.28 24.17
C ASN A 393 25.31 2.81 25.54
N ASN A 394 26.39 2.02 25.53
CA ASN A 394 27.06 1.46 26.72
C ASN A 394 26.16 0.56 27.60
N LYS A 395 25.08 0.02 27.04
CA LYS A 395 24.13 -0.84 27.76
C LYS A 395 23.91 -2.14 26.97
N PRO A 396 23.84 -3.29 27.66
CA PRO A 396 23.54 -4.55 26.99
C PRO A 396 22.11 -4.50 26.46
N GLY A 397 21.95 -4.93 25.21
CA GLY A 397 20.64 -5.05 24.60
C GLY A 397 20.40 -6.45 24.03
N PHE A 398 19.14 -6.72 23.75
CA PHE A 398 18.65 -8.03 23.35
C PHE A 398 17.57 -7.88 22.28
N ASP A 399 17.28 -8.98 21.60
CA ASP A 399 16.26 -9.04 20.57
C ASP A 399 14.92 -8.44 21.03
N GLY A 400 14.30 -7.62 20.18
CA GLY A 400 13.04 -6.93 20.46
C GLY A 400 11.88 -7.87 20.81
N GLN A 401 11.92 -9.13 20.36
CA GLN A 401 10.92 -10.16 20.68
C GLN A 401 10.70 -10.34 22.19
N LEU A 402 11.75 -10.16 22.99
CA LEU A 402 11.71 -10.38 24.44
C LEU A 402 10.85 -9.36 25.20
N SER A 403 10.77 -8.12 24.71
CA SER A 403 9.99 -7.05 25.33
C SER A 403 8.65 -6.79 24.62
N LEU A 404 8.55 -7.11 23.34
CA LEU A 404 7.37 -6.85 22.49
C LEU A 404 6.40 -8.04 22.36
N SER A 405 6.58 -9.11 23.15
CA SER A 405 5.75 -10.33 23.10
C SER A 405 4.24 -10.08 23.17
N LYS A 406 3.79 -9.06 23.92
CA LYS A 406 2.36 -8.67 24.03
C LYS A 406 1.77 -8.13 22.73
N HIS A 407 2.61 -7.60 21.84
CA HIS A 407 2.24 -7.05 20.54
C HIS A 407 2.70 -7.95 19.39
N LEU A 408 2.91 -9.25 19.67
CA LEU A 408 3.46 -10.21 18.69
C LEU A 408 4.78 -9.75 18.07
N GLY A 409 5.60 -9.04 18.85
CA GLY A 409 6.89 -8.52 18.39
C GLY A 409 6.83 -7.20 17.64
N CYS A 410 5.64 -6.65 17.35
CA CYS A 410 5.49 -5.39 16.64
C CYS A 410 5.58 -4.18 17.58
N ALA A 411 6.36 -3.18 17.18
CA ALA A 411 6.46 -1.89 17.85
C ALA A 411 5.40 -0.90 17.35
N LYS A 412 5.11 0.16 18.11
CA LYS A 412 4.24 1.23 17.63
C LYS A 412 4.97 2.13 16.62
N THR A 413 4.23 2.66 15.65
CA THR A 413 4.70 3.69 14.73
C THR A 413 4.24 5.09 15.17
N ALA A 414 4.74 6.13 14.51
CA ALA A 414 4.27 7.51 14.68
C ALA A 414 2.87 7.76 14.07
N ALA A 415 2.26 6.75 13.44
CA ALA A 415 0.98 6.90 12.76
C ALA A 415 -0.21 6.67 13.69
N LYS A 416 -1.37 7.23 13.32
CA LYS A 416 -2.65 7.03 14.02
C LYS A 416 -3.08 5.57 14.04
N ARG A 417 -2.83 4.84 12.94
CA ARG A 417 -3.10 3.40 12.80
C ARG A 417 -1.81 2.65 12.46
N THR A 418 -1.47 1.64 13.26
CA THR A 418 -0.33 0.74 12.98
C THR A 418 -0.83 -0.62 12.50
N ILE A 419 -0.34 -1.07 11.34
CA ILE A 419 -0.57 -2.40 10.79
C ILE A 419 0.60 -3.30 11.18
N ASN A 420 0.31 -4.43 11.81
CA ASN A 420 1.32 -5.35 12.34
C ASN A 420 1.52 -6.52 11.38
N THR A 421 2.73 -6.67 10.87
CA THR A 421 3.11 -7.73 9.93
C THR A 421 3.82 -8.85 10.69
N ASN A 422 3.28 -10.07 10.59
CA ASN A 422 3.82 -11.23 11.29
C ASN A 422 3.64 -12.53 10.47
N PRO A 423 4.73 -13.22 10.12
CA PRO A 423 4.66 -14.43 9.28
C PRO A 423 4.10 -15.65 10.00
N TYR A 424 4.00 -15.63 11.33
CA TYR A 424 3.50 -16.77 12.09
C TYR A 424 1.96 -16.79 12.09
N PRO A 425 1.35 -17.98 11.98
CA PRO A 425 -0.10 -18.15 12.06
C PRO A 425 -0.55 -18.09 13.52
N PHE A 426 -0.35 -16.95 14.19
CA PHE A 426 -0.86 -16.78 15.53
C PHE A 426 -2.39 -16.77 15.50
N TYR A 427 -3.01 -17.41 16.50
CA TYR A 427 -4.45 -17.39 16.73
C TYR A 427 -4.73 -16.84 18.12
N LEU A 428 -4.41 -15.57 18.31
CA LEU A 428 -4.79 -14.88 19.51
C LEU A 428 -6.30 -14.66 19.51
N ARG A 429 -6.96 -15.05 20.61
CA ARG A 429 -8.34 -14.64 20.95
C ARG A 429 -8.51 -13.11 20.94
N THR A 430 -7.39 -12.37 20.95
CA THR A 430 -7.24 -10.92 20.89
C THR A 430 -7.09 -10.32 19.49
N PHE A 431 -7.07 -11.09 18.38
CA PHE A 431 -7.04 -10.52 17.02
C PHE A 431 -8.27 -9.67 16.74
N SER A 432 -8.15 -8.37 17.04
CA SER A 432 -9.10 -7.25 16.90
C SER A 432 -10.56 -7.65 17.13
N LYS A 433 -11.16 -7.26 18.27
CA LYS A 433 -12.64 -7.23 18.40
C LYS A 433 -13.27 -6.09 17.60
N ARG A 434 -12.46 -5.37 16.81
CA ARG A 434 -12.87 -4.19 16.05
C ARG A 434 -13.57 -4.65 14.78
N LEU A 435 -14.63 -3.94 14.42
CA LEU A 435 -15.48 -4.30 13.30
C LEU A 435 -14.97 -3.73 11.96
N LEU A 436 -14.24 -2.61 12.00
CA LEU A 436 -13.77 -1.87 10.82
C LEU A 436 -12.24 -1.79 10.68
N ASP A 437 -11.46 -2.27 11.66
CA ASP A 437 -9.98 -2.20 11.59
C ASP A 437 -9.35 -3.59 11.42
N ASN A 438 -8.64 -3.78 10.30
CA ASN A 438 -7.71 -4.89 10.10
C ASN A 438 -6.28 -4.43 10.42
N GLU A 439 -5.79 -4.73 11.61
CA GLU A 439 -4.47 -4.26 12.09
C GLU A 439 -3.35 -5.29 11.89
N TYR A 440 -3.56 -6.33 11.08
CA TYR A 440 -2.62 -7.45 10.96
C TYR A 440 -2.49 -7.98 9.54
N ILE A 441 -1.26 -8.10 9.06
CA ILE A 441 -0.85 -8.88 7.88
C ILE A 441 -0.20 -10.16 8.40
N SER A 442 -0.87 -11.30 8.20
CA SER A 442 -0.43 -12.60 8.71
C SER A 442 -1.25 -13.72 8.08
N PRO A 443 -0.75 -14.97 8.04
CA PRO A 443 -1.47 -16.10 7.43
C PRO A 443 -2.87 -16.38 8.01
N HIS A 444 -3.21 -15.85 9.18
CA HIS A 444 -4.55 -15.95 9.75
C HIS A 444 -5.67 -15.40 8.84
N LEU A 445 -5.35 -14.51 7.90
CA LEU A 445 -6.29 -13.92 6.95
C LEU A 445 -6.89 -14.96 5.99
N MET A 446 -6.17 -16.07 5.72
CA MET A 446 -6.61 -17.16 4.84
C MET A 446 -8.00 -17.71 5.19
N ARG A 447 -8.41 -17.64 6.47
CA ARG A 447 -9.72 -18.12 6.93
C ARG A 447 -10.91 -17.35 6.35
N ARG A 448 -10.65 -16.17 5.78
CA ARG A 448 -11.64 -15.29 5.19
C ARG A 448 -11.55 -15.27 3.65
N ASP A 449 -10.74 -16.15 3.04
CA ASP A 449 -10.56 -16.24 1.59
C ASP A 449 -11.91 -16.36 0.86
N LYS A 450 -12.91 -17.04 1.44
CA LYS A 450 -14.27 -17.13 0.83
C LYS A 450 -14.93 -15.75 0.58
N TYR A 451 -14.74 -14.80 1.49
CA TYR A 451 -15.28 -13.44 1.34
C TYR A 451 -14.42 -12.60 0.39
N LEU A 452 -13.11 -12.79 0.42
CA LEU A 452 -12.18 -12.17 -0.54
C LEU A 452 -12.52 -12.60 -1.97
N ILE A 453 -12.72 -13.90 -2.20
CA ILE A 453 -13.05 -14.47 -3.50
C ILE A 453 -14.37 -13.90 -4.01
N HIS A 454 -15.40 -13.88 -3.18
CA HIS A 454 -16.68 -13.26 -3.52
C HIS A 454 -16.52 -11.77 -3.86
N TYR A 455 -15.79 -11.02 -3.03
CA TYR A 455 -15.58 -9.59 -3.25
C TYR A 455 -14.85 -9.27 -4.56
N ILE A 456 -13.80 -10.02 -4.89
CA ILE A 456 -13.08 -9.87 -6.16
C ILE A 456 -14.01 -10.18 -7.34
N ARG A 457 -14.73 -11.31 -7.31
CA ARG A 457 -15.71 -11.67 -8.36
C ARG A 457 -16.76 -10.60 -8.54
N PHE A 458 -17.32 -10.09 -7.43
CA PHE A 458 -18.30 -9.02 -7.44
C PHE A 458 -17.73 -7.76 -8.10
N LYS A 459 -16.52 -7.33 -7.73
CA LYS A 459 -15.88 -6.14 -8.32
C LYS A 459 -15.48 -6.33 -9.78
N CYS A 460 -15.08 -7.52 -10.21
CA CYS A 460 -14.87 -7.84 -11.62
C CYS A 460 -16.17 -7.75 -12.42
N LEU A 461 -17.29 -8.24 -11.85
CA LEU A 461 -18.60 -8.11 -12.49
C LEU A 461 -19.01 -6.65 -12.63
N ILE A 462 -18.88 -5.85 -11.56
CA ILE A 462 -19.18 -4.42 -11.59
C ILE A 462 -18.33 -3.69 -12.64
N TYR A 463 -17.04 -4.02 -12.74
CA TYR A 463 -16.16 -3.48 -13.78
C TYR A 463 -16.70 -3.75 -15.19
N HIS A 464 -17.08 -4.99 -15.50
CA HIS A 464 -17.66 -5.34 -16.81
C HIS A 464 -18.99 -4.66 -17.10
N LEU A 465 -19.85 -4.55 -16.10
CA LEU A 465 -21.13 -3.86 -16.23
C LEU A 465 -20.92 -2.35 -16.49
N TRP A 466 -19.88 -1.74 -15.92
CA TRP A 466 -19.49 -0.37 -16.28
C TRP A 466 -18.98 -0.25 -17.71
N LEU A 467 -18.14 -1.18 -18.17
CA LEU A 467 -17.69 -1.19 -19.58
C LEU A 467 -18.86 -1.33 -20.55
N ARG A 468 -19.87 -2.15 -20.21
CA ARG A 468 -21.13 -2.27 -20.96
C ARG A 468 -21.91 -0.97 -20.97
N LYS A 469 -22.05 -0.30 -19.82
CA LYS A 469 -22.72 1.01 -19.73
C LYS A 469 -22.03 2.06 -20.60
N ILE A 470 -20.70 2.11 -20.60
CA ILE A 470 -19.89 3.01 -21.44
C ILE A 470 -20.09 2.69 -22.93
N GLU A 471 -20.18 1.39 -23.28
CA GLU A 471 -20.39 0.97 -24.67
C GLU A 471 -21.76 1.35 -25.23
N LEU A 472 -22.82 1.23 -24.42
CA LEU A 472 -24.18 1.32 -24.93
C LEU A 472 -24.59 2.71 -25.40
N ASN A 473 -23.93 3.79 -24.95
CA ASN A 473 -24.22 5.22 -25.27
C ASN A 473 -25.68 5.71 -25.08
N SER A 474 -26.65 4.80 -24.95
CA SER A 474 -28.09 4.98 -24.83
C SER A 474 -28.54 4.60 -23.42
N SER A 475 -29.17 5.54 -22.74
CA SER A 475 -29.67 5.33 -21.36
C SER A 475 -30.83 4.32 -21.31
N GLU A 476 -31.66 4.24 -22.36
CA GLU A 476 -32.81 3.33 -22.42
C GLU A 476 -32.40 1.87 -22.58
N ASP A 477 -31.40 1.61 -23.42
CA ASP A 477 -30.85 0.26 -23.63
C ASP A 477 -30.20 -0.25 -22.34
N TRP A 478 -29.45 0.62 -21.65
CA TRP A 478 -28.85 0.30 -20.36
C TRP A 478 -29.91 -0.04 -19.30
N ILE A 479 -30.98 0.76 -19.18
CA ILE A 479 -32.07 0.50 -18.24
C ILE A 479 -32.75 -0.84 -18.54
N THR A 480 -32.89 -1.20 -19.82
CA THR A 480 -33.47 -2.49 -20.24
C THR A 480 -32.57 -3.66 -19.83
N GLU A 481 -31.26 -3.54 -20.06
CA GLU A 481 -30.28 -4.54 -19.64
C GLU A 481 -30.26 -4.72 -18.10
N ILE A 482 -30.34 -3.62 -17.35
CA ILE A 482 -30.44 -3.65 -15.87
C ILE A 482 -31.72 -4.33 -15.40
N LYS A 483 -32.87 -4.09 -16.04
CA LYS A 483 -34.13 -4.79 -15.68
C LYS A 483 -34.00 -6.30 -15.86
N LEU A 484 -33.36 -6.76 -16.94
CA LEU A 484 -33.09 -8.18 -17.17
C LEU A 484 -32.13 -8.75 -16.12
N CYS A 485 -31.08 -8.02 -15.75
CA CYS A 485 -30.18 -8.41 -14.66
C CYS A 485 -30.91 -8.58 -13.33
N ILE A 486 -31.78 -7.64 -12.96
CA ILE A 486 -32.58 -7.72 -11.72
C ILE A 486 -33.53 -8.92 -11.76
N SER A 487 -34.16 -9.18 -12.91
CA SER A 487 -35.03 -10.35 -13.09
C SER A 487 -34.24 -11.64 -12.89
N LEU A 488 -33.11 -11.79 -13.58
CA LEU A 488 -32.25 -12.96 -13.45
C LEU A 488 -31.71 -13.14 -12.02
N TYR A 489 -31.31 -12.06 -11.36
CA TYR A 489 -30.88 -12.09 -9.95
C TYR A 489 -31.95 -12.74 -9.08
N LYS A 490 -33.19 -12.25 -9.17
CA LYS A 490 -34.33 -12.78 -8.39
C LYS A 490 -34.57 -14.25 -8.69
N GLU A 491 -34.49 -14.66 -9.95
CA GLU A 491 -34.67 -16.06 -10.35
C GLU A 491 -33.61 -16.99 -9.76
N LEU A 492 -32.34 -16.59 -9.81
CA LEU A 492 -31.22 -17.36 -9.27
C LEU A 492 -31.26 -17.47 -7.74
N VAL A 493 -31.67 -16.40 -7.03
CA VAL A 493 -31.85 -16.46 -5.57
C VAL A 493 -32.93 -17.47 -5.16
N HIS A 494 -33.99 -17.63 -5.96
CA HIS A 494 -35.05 -18.61 -5.72
C HIS A 494 -34.69 -20.03 -6.22
N GLY A 495 -33.46 -20.25 -6.68
CA GLY A 495 -32.97 -21.57 -7.09
C GLY A 495 -33.50 -22.04 -8.46
N LYS A 496 -34.02 -21.15 -9.31
CA LYS A 496 -34.30 -21.50 -10.71
C LYS A 496 -33.01 -21.83 -11.45
N ARG A 497 -33.10 -22.71 -12.46
CA ARG A 497 -31.94 -23.10 -13.29
C ARG A 497 -31.47 -21.92 -14.15
N GLU A 498 -30.17 -21.91 -14.42
CA GLU A 498 -29.58 -21.18 -15.56
C GLU A 498 -30.33 -21.64 -16.81
N GLU A 499 -30.76 -20.74 -17.72
CA GLU A 499 -31.70 -20.95 -18.86
C GLU A 499 -33.14 -20.42 -18.67
N SER A 500 -33.36 -19.39 -17.85
CA SER A 500 -34.63 -18.63 -17.89
C SER A 500 -34.72 -17.68 -19.10
N ASP A 501 -35.90 -17.12 -19.37
CA ASP A 501 -36.06 -16.07 -20.41
C ASP A 501 -35.11 -14.88 -20.17
N SER A 502 -34.91 -14.51 -18.90
CA SER A 502 -33.97 -13.44 -18.52
C SER A 502 -32.52 -13.82 -18.82
N TRP A 503 -32.16 -15.09 -18.63
CA TRP A 503 -30.84 -15.62 -18.99
C TRP A 503 -30.61 -15.59 -20.50
N TYR A 504 -31.56 -16.07 -21.30
CA TYR A 504 -31.45 -16.04 -22.77
C TYR A 504 -31.42 -14.60 -23.31
N GLY A 505 -32.21 -13.71 -22.72
CA GLY A 505 -32.18 -12.27 -23.04
C GLY A 505 -30.80 -11.66 -22.82
N LEU A 506 -30.20 -11.86 -21.64
CA LEU A 506 -28.84 -11.38 -21.37
C LEU A 506 -27.77 -12.09 -22.19
N CYS A 507 -27.92 -13.38 -22.46
CA CYS A 507 -27.00 -14.13 -23.32
C CYS A 507 -26.96 -13.55 -24.74
N GLY A 508 -28.12 -13.15 -25.28
CA GLY A 508 -28.21 -12.46 -26.57
C GLY A 508 -27.57 -11.08 -26.53
N LEU A 509 -27.83 -10.28 -25.49
CA LEU A 509 -27.29 -8.92 -25.36
C LEU A 509 -25.77 -8.90 -25.15
N TRP A 510 -25.25 -9.75 -24.27
CA TRP A 510 -23.83 -9.73 -23.90
C TRP A 510 -22.94 -10.43 -24.91
N SER A 511 -23.47 -11.42 -25.63
CA SER A 511 -22.68 -12.33 -26.48
C SER A 511 -21.44 -12.91 -25.79
N ASN A 512 -21.44 -12.91 -24.44
CA ASN A 512 -20.32 -13.27 -23.60
C ASN A 512 -20.78 -14.19 -22.46
N LYS A 513 -20.58 -15.48 -22.68
CA LYS A 513 -20.95 -16.52 -21.72
C LYS A 513 -20.15 -16.44 -20.42
N SER A 514 -18.89 -15.96 -20.44
CA SER A 514 -18.08 -15.88 -19.23
C SER A 514 -18.62 -14.82 -18.26
N LEU A 515 -19.10 -13.69 -18.78
CA LEU A 515 -19.74 -12.64 -17.98
C LEU A 515 -21.03 -13.14 -17.32
N LEU A 516 -21.84 -13.90 -18.04
CA LEU A 516 -23.08 -14.50 -17.52
C LEU A 516 -22.81 -15.58 -16.45
N ASN A 517 -21.78 -16.40 -16.66
CA ASN A 517 -21.30 -17.33 -15.65
C ASN A 517 -20.81 -16.60 -14.39
N LEU A 518 -20.04 -15.52 -14.55
CA LEU A 518 -19.58 -14.69 -13.43
C LEU A 518 -20.76 -14.10 -12.66
N PHE A 519 -21.78 -13.57 -13.36
CA PHE A 519 -23.02 -13.10 -12.76
C PHE A 519 -23.66 -14.18 -11.87
N SER A 520 -23.86 -15.39 -12.41
CA SER A 520 -24.43 -16.51 -11.65
C SER A 520 -23.61 -16.88 -10.42
N ILE A 521 -22.28 -16.96 -10.58
CA ILE A 521 -21.36 -17.30 -9.48
C ILE A 521 -21.42 -16.22 -8.38
N VAL A 522 -21.48 -14.94 -8.74
CA VAL A 522 -21.62 -13.84 -7.77
C VAL A 522 -22.91 -14.01 -6.97
N VAL A 523 -24.07 -14.18 -7.63
CA VAL A 523 -25.36 -14.36 -6.95
C VAL A 523 -25.34 -15.57 -6.01
N LYS A 524 -24.87 -16.73 -6.49
CA LYS A 524 -24.76 -17.95 -5.67
C LYS A 524 -23.85 -17.73 -4.45
N SER A 525 -22.74 -17.01 -4.63
CA SER A 525 -21.82 -16.71 -3.53
C SER A 525 -22.39 -15.72 -2.52
N GLU A 526 -23.19 -14.74 -2.94
CA GLU A 526 -23.87 -13.81 -2.02
C GLU A 526 -24.82 -14.54 -1.07
N VAL A 527 -25.66 -15.42 -1.64
CA VAL A 527 -26.62 -16.24 -0.87
C VAL A 527 -25.88 -17.17 0.08
N SER A 528 -24.86 -17.88 -0.41
CA SER A 528 -24.07 -18.84 0.40
C SER A 528 -23.30 -18.17 1.55
N LEU A 529 -22.80 -16.95 1.34
CA LEU A 529 -22.01 -16.22 2.32
C LEU A 529 -22.84 -15.34 3.27
N ASP A 530 -24.14 -15.18 3.00
CA ASP A 530 -25.04 -14.30 3.75
C ASP A 530 -24.43 -12.90 3.91
N VAL A 531 -24.09 -12.30 2.75
CA VAL A 531 -23.32 -11.04 2.64
C VAL A 531 -23.94 -9.92 3.49
N GLU A 532 -25.26 -9.76 3.45
CA GLU A 532 -25.96 -8.73 4.21
C GLU A 532 -25.80 -8.89 5.74
N LYS A 533 -25.88 -10.11 6.27
CA LYS A 533 -25.69 -10.34 7.72
C LYS A 533 -24.23 -10.23 8.15
N ASN A 534 -23.30 -10.37 7.20
CA ASN A 534 -21.86 -10.26 7.42
C ASN A 534 -21.29 -8.88 7.06
N SER A 535 -22.15 -7.88 6.79
CA SER A 535 -21.77 -6.50 6.50
C SER A 535 -22.41 -5.50 7.47
N ALA A 536 -22.14 -4.21 7.26
CA ALA A 536 -22.66 -3.10 8.04
C ALA A 536 -24.18 -2.96 7.92
N LYS A 537 -24.80 -3.47 6.85
CA LYS A 537 -26.26 -3.46 6.63
C LYS A 537 -27.05 -4.07 7.78
N ARG A 538 -26.49 -5.07 8.47
CA ARG A 538 -27.15 -5.69 9.63
C ARG A 538 -27.42 -4.71 10.78
N ILE A 539 -26.76 -3.53 10.80
CA ILE A 539 -26.97 -2.52 11.82
C ILE A 539 -28.30 -1.81 11.52
N LYS A 540 -29.37 -2.29 12.17
CA LYS A 540 -30.72 -1.72 12.04
C LYS A 540 -30.98 -0.48 12.92
N ARG A 541 -30.05 -0.12 13.80
CA ARG A 541 -30.24 1.00 14.75
C ARG A 541 -29.97 2.33 14.07
N ASN A 542 -30.69 3.37 14.48
CA ASN A 542 -30.39 4.73 14.05
C ASN A 542 -28.94 5.09 14.44
N ILE A 543 -28.13 5.44 13.43
CA ILE A 543 -26.70 5.78 13.56
C ILE A 543 -26.52 7.29 13.62
N SER A 544 -27.61 8.07 13.54
CA SER A 544 -27.57 9.51 13.71
C SER A 544 -26.85 9.86 15.02
N ARG A 545 -25.87 10.77 14.93
CA ARG A 545 -25.05 11.28 16.05
C ARG A 545 -23.95 10.34 16.57
N MET A 546 -23.53 9.33 15.81
CA MET A 546 -22.45 8.42 16.23
C MET A 546 -21.12 8.73 15.53
N ASP A 547 -20.06 8.84 16.33
CA ASP A 547 -18.69 8.72 15.83
C ASP A 547 -18.45 7.25 15.43
N ILE A 548 -18.54 6.98 14.12
CA ILE A 548 -18.41 5.65 13.52
C ILE A 548 -17.08 5.03 13.93
N SER A 549 -16.01 5.81 13.87
CA SER A 549 -14.66 5.40 14.15
C SER A 549 -14.55 4.96 15.60
N LYS A 550 -14.86 5.84 16.55
CA LYS A 550 -14.84 5.51 17.98
C LYS A 550 -15.76 4.35 18.34
N LYS A 551 -16.93 4.22 17.71
CA LYS A 551 -17.89 3.17 18.04
C LYS A 551 -17.48 1.80 17.51
N PHE A 552 -17.12 1.71 16.24
CA PHE A 552 -16.92 0.42 15.56
C PHE A 552 -15.47 -0.06 15.62
N THR A 553 -14.56 0.77 16.14
CA THR A 553 -13.14 0.42 16.24
C THR A 553 -12.64 0.32 17.67
N THR A 554 -13.49 0.57 18.68
CA THR A 554 -13.14 0.28 20.08
C THR A 554 -13.45 -1.17 20.47
N THR A 555 -12.61 -1.73 21.34
CA THR A 555 -12.71 -3.12 21.81
C THR A 555 -13.81 -3.36 22.86
N LYS A 556 -14.55 -2.30 23.26
CA LYS A 556 -15.54 -2.32 24.34
C LYS A 556 -16.95 -2.77 23.92
N LEU A 557 -17.18 -3.11 22.66
CA LEU A 557 -18.45 -3.69 22.20
C LEU A 557 -18.66 -5.07 22.84
N LYS A 558 -19.41 -5.11 23.95
CA LYS A 558 -19.78 -6.33 24.68
C LYS A 558 -20.75 -7.25 23.91
N PHE A 559 -21.33 -6.80 22.78
CA PHE A 559 -22.54 -7.40 22.19
C PHE A 559 -22.51 -7.70 20.68
N SER A 560 -21.35 -7.85 20.02
CA SER A 560 -21.33 -8.39 18.66
C SER A 560 -20.21 -9.41 18.48
N ARG A 561 -20.58 -10.66 18.13
CA ARG A 561 -19.65 -11.78 17.92
C ARG A 561 -19.08 -11.86 16.51
N THR A 562 -19.55 -11.07 15.54
CA THR A 562 -19.21 -11.27 14.13
C THR A 562 -18.61 -10.00 13.52
N LYS A 563 -17.40 -10.09 12.96
CA LYS A 563 -16.77 -9.01 12.19
C LYS A 563 -17.55 -8.69 10.92
N PHE A 564 -17.39 -7.48 10.38
CA PHE A 564 -17.79 -7.22 8.99
C PHE A 564 -16.78 -7.93 8.10
N ASN A 565 -17.24 -8.97 7.42
CA ASN A 565 -16.41 -9.77 6.53
C ASN A 565 -16.77 -9.56 5.07
N ALA A 566 -17.92 -8.94 4.78
CA ALA A 566 -18.42 -8.72 3.43
C ALA A 566 -18.74 -7.23 3.19
N SER A 567 -18.75 -6.82 1.92
CA SER A 567 -19.18 -5.48 1.51
C SER A 567 -20.64 -5.22 1.93
N PRO A 568 -21.02 -3.98 2.26
CA PRO A 568 -22.42 -3.62 2.48
C PRO A 568 -23.23 -3.56 1.18
N ILE A 569 -22.58 -3.52 0.01
CA ILE A 569 -23.25 -3.49 -1.28
C ILE A 569 -23.33 -4.91 -1.84
N THR A 570 -24.56 -5.35 -2.12
CA THR A 570 -24.86 -6.54 -2.90
C THR A 570 -25.00 -6.17 -4.38
N LEU A 571 -24.96 -7.17 -5.26
CA LEU A 571 -25.25 -6.99 -6.67
C LEU A 571 -26.65 -6.41 -6.89
N LEU A 572 -27.64 -6.83 -6.11
CA LEU A 572 -28.99 -6.25 -6.22
C LEU A 572 -29.01 -4.76 -5.88
N ASP A 573 -28.34 -4.33 -4.80
CA ASP A 573 -28.28 -2.91 -4.45
C ASP A 573 -27.65 -2.07 -5.56
N TRP A 574 -26.55 -2.59 -6.15
CA TRP A 574 -25.87 -1.91 -7.25
C TRP A 574 -26.76 -1.83 -8.49
N LEU A 575 -27.44 -2.93 -8.86
CA LEU A 575 -28.35 -2.94 -10.01
C LEU A 575 -29.54 -1.98 -9.80
N GLU A 576 -30.10 -1.95 -8.59
CA GLU A 576 -31.18 -1.03 -8.24
C GLU A 576 -30.73 0.43 -8.27
N SER A 577 -29.49 0.71 -7.85
CA SER A 577 -28.92 2.07 -7.95
C SER A 577 -28.72 2.50 -9.40
N GLN A 578 -28.41 1.58 -10.32
CA GLN A 578 -28.30 1.90 -11.75
C GLN A 578 -29.64 2.13 -12.44
N LYS A 579 -30.75 1.66 -11.86
CA LYS A 579 -32.10 1.84 -12.42
C LYS A 579 -32.66 3.26 -12.20
N GLN A 580 -32.25 3.92 -11.12
CA GLN A 580 -32.69 5.27 -10.78
C GLN A 580 -31.82 6.27 -11.58
N SER A 581 -32.40 6.93 -12.58
CA SER A 581 -31.72 8.00 -13.33
C SER A 581 -31.34 9.15 -12.39
N ASP A 582 -30.05 9.38 -12.15
CA ASP A 582 -29.37 10.55 -11.52
C ASP A 582 -29.99 11.22 -10.26
N ASN A 583 -31.09 10.70 -9.73
CA ASN A 583 -31.77 11.23 -8.56
C ASN A 583 -31.16 10.58 -7.33
N VAL A 584 -30.01 11.10 -6.90
CA VAL A 584 -29.52 10.91 -5.53
C VAL A 584 -30.65 11.37 -4.60
N PRO A 585 -31.12 10.54 -3.66
CA PRO A 585 -32.21 10.91 -2.76
C PRO A 585 -31.77 12.06 -1.85
N SER A 586 -32.02 13.30 -2.26
CA SER A 586 -31.77 14.49 -1.45
C SER A 586 -32.97 14.77 -0.56
N ALA A 587 -33.09 14.00 0.52
CA ALA A 587 -33.96 14.37 1.64
C ALA A 587 -33.33 15.47 2.54
N THR A 588 -32.13 15.95 2.20
CA THR A 588 -31.36 16.92 3.00
C THR A 588 -31.41 18.31 2.36
N SER A 589 -31.79 19.31 3.15
CA SER A 589 -31.85 20.73 2.73
C SER A 589 -30.48 21.41 2.61
N ASP A 590 -29.39 20.81 3.10
CA ASP A 590 -28.03 21.36 3.03
C ASP A 590 -27.29 20.85 1.76
N PRO A 591 -26.97 21.74 0.79
CA PRO A 591 -26.24 21.37 -0.42
C PRO A 591 -24.88 20.70 -0.14
N LEU A 592 -24.16 21.11 0.91
CA LEU A 592 -22.85 20.55 1.23
C LEU A 592 -22.95 19.08 1.65
N VAL A 593 -23.98 18.76 2.45
CA VAL A 593 -24.25 17.39 2.89
C VAL A 593 -24.69 16.53 1.70
N ALA A 594 -25.53 17.07 0.82
CA ALA A 594 -25.94 16.39 -0.40
C ALA A 594 -24.73 16.06 -1.30
N THR A 595 -23.81 17.01 -1.51
CA THR A 595 -22.57 16.77 -2.25
C THR A 595 -21.72 15.69 -1.59
N LYS A 596 -21.52 15.73 -0.26
CA LYS A 596 -20.76 14.69 0.48
C LYS A 596 -21.37 13.30 0.30
N ILE A 597 -22.69 13.19 0.44
CA ILE A 597 -23.42 11.93 0.25
C ILE A 597 -23.24 11.43 -1.19
N SER A 598 -23.40 12.31 -2.18
CA SER A 598 -23.22 11.96 -3.60
C SER A 598 -21.81 11.48 -3.90
N SER A 599 -20.77 12.18 -3.42
CA SER A 599 -19.37 11.77 -3.60
C SER A 599 -19.10 10.39 -2.98
N LEU A 600 -19.63 10.13 -1.78
CA LEU A 600 -19.46 8.83 -1.11
C LEU A 600 -20.21 7.70 -1.83
N TYR A 601 -21.42 7.92 -2.33
CA TYR A 601 -22.13 6.92 -3.14
C TYR A 601 -21.39 6.65 -4.46
N ASN A 602 -20.94 7.69 -5.14
CA ASN A 602 -20.17 7.57 -6.38
C ASN A 602 -18.91 6.73 -6.15
N LEU A 603 -18.17 6.99 -5.07
CA LEU A 603 -17.01 6.18 -4.72
C LEU A 603 -17.42 4.74 -4.38
N LEU A 604 -18.45 4.53 -3.54
CA LEU A 604 -18.87 3.19 -3.12
C LEU A 604 -19.25 2.27 -4.29
N TYR A 605 -19.88 2.81 -5.34
CA TYR A 605 -20.32 2.05 -6.51
C TYR A 605 -19.29 1.92 -7.63
N THR A 606 -18.20 2.68 -7.58
CA THR A 606 -17.14 2.66 -8.60
C THR A 606 -15.83 2.10 -8.08
N ILE A 607 -15.58 2.12 -6.76
CA ILE A 607 -14.31 1.70 -6.18
C ILE A 607 -14.03 0.22 -6.46
N THR A 608 -12.84 -0.07 -6.99
CA THR A 608 -12.34 -1.43 -7.18
C THR A 608 -10.99 -1.60 -6.48
N PRO A 609 -10.73 -2.81 -5.94
CA PRO A 609 -9.38 -3.16 -5.52
C PRO A 609 -8.47 -3.36 -6.75
N PRO A 610 -7.15 -3.49 -6.52
CA PRO A 610 -6.23 -3.98 -7.55
C PRO A 610 -6.72 -5.32 -8.12
N MET A 611 -6.77 -5.41 -9.45
CA MET A 611 -7.31 -6.57 -10.19
C MET A 611 -6.24 -7.59 -10.58
N SER A 612 -5.02 -7.42 -10.06
CA SER A 612 -3.96 -8.40 -10.25
C SER A 612 -3.09 -8.54 -9.00
N LEU A 613 -2.46 -9.70 -8.90
CA LEU A 613 -1.40 -9.98 -7.94
C LEU A 613 -0.21 -10.54 -8.71
N LYS A 614 0.98 -10.04 -8.40
CA LYS A 614 2.20 -10.45 -9.08
C LYS A 614 3.11 -11.27 -8.17
N TYR A 615 3.46 -12.48 -8.61
CA TYR A 615 4.49 -13.31 -7.99
C TYR A 615 5.80 -13.22 -8.74
N GLN A 616 6.90 -13.32 -8.00
CA GLN A 616 8.24 -13.21 -8.56
C GLN A 616 8.98 -14.55 -8.64
N TYR A 617 8.71 -15.48 -7.72
CA TYR A 617 9.49 -16.71 -7.62
C TYR A 617 8.66 -17.98 -7.80
N ILE A 618 7.36 -17.89 -7.57
CA ILE A 618 6.42 -19.01 -7.69
C ILE A 618 5.49 -18.80 -8.87
N SER A 619 5.55 -19.72 -9.82
CA SER A 619 4.50 -19.88 -10.83
C SER A 619 3.37 -20.73 -10.24
N SER A 620 2.37 -20.07 -9.65
CA SER A 620 1.17 -20.71 -9.12
C SER A 620 -0.06 -20.23 -9.86
N SER A 621 -1.06 -21.11 -9.98
CA SER A 621 -2.41 -20.79 -10.42
C SER A 621 -3.38 -20.58 -9.26
N LYS A 622 -2.87 -20.36 -8.03
CA LYS A 622 -3.67 -20.16 -6.81
C LYS A 622 -3.00 -19.16 -5.88
N LEU A 623 -3.78 -18.59 -4.95
CA LEU A 623 -3.20 -17.85 -3.83
C LEU A 623 -2.40 -18.79 -2.93
N LEU A 624 -1.21 -18.37 -2.51
CA LEU A 624 -0.36 -19.19 -1.65
C LEU A 624 -0.96 -19.33 -0.24
N HIS A 625 -0.70 -20.48 0.36
CA HIS A 625 -1.18 -20.87 1.68
C HIS A 625 -0.02 -21.32 2.56
N ASN A 626 0.04 -20.80 3.78
CA ASN A 626 1.04 -21.27 4.74
C ASN A 626 0.56 -22.54 5.45
N ASN A 627 0.91 -23.69 4.89
CA ASN A 627 0.60 -25.00 5.48
C ASN A 627 1.72 -25.52 6.41
N ILE A 628 2.74 -24.71 6.68
CA ILE A 628 3.90 -25.09 7.49
C ILE A 628 3.53 -25.01 8.98
N LYS A 629 3.78 -26.10 9.72
CA LYS A 629 3.51 -26.17 11.16
C LYS A 629 4.37 -25.15 11.92
N LEU A 630 3.82 -24.55 12.99
CA LEU A 630 4.47 -23.50 13.78
C LEU A 630 5.89 -23.87 14.26
N HIS A 631 6.13 -25.10 14.72
CA HIS A 631 7.46 -25.52 15.16
C HIS A 631 8.49 -25.55 14.01
N LYS A 632 8.06 -25.90 12.78
CA LYS A 632 8.91 -25.85 11.59
C LYS A 632 9.20 -24.40 11.22
N LEU A 633 8.22 -23.50 11.32
CA LEU A 633 8.43 -22.06 11.12
C LEU A 633 9.43 -21.47 12.12
N LEU A 634 9.32 -21.83 13.41
CA LEU A 634 10.29 -21.43 14.43
C LEU A 634 11.69 -21.99 14.14
N ASN A 635 11.78 -23.22 13.64
CA ASN A 635 13.06 -23.79 13.25
C ASN A 635 13.70 -23.00 12.09
N ILE A 636 12.94 -22.73 11.03
CA ILE A 636 13.38 -21.92 9.90
C ILE A 636 13.83 -20.53 10.38
N SER A 637 13.07 -19.91 11.28
CA SER A 637 13.42 -18.62 11.86
C SER A 637 14.79 -18.60 12.55
N LEU A 638 15.16 -19.66 13.27
CA LEU A 638 16.40 -19.71 14.05
C LEU A 638 17.61 -20.29 13.31
N TYR A 639 17.36 -21.17 12.34
CA TYR A 639 18.39 -22.00 11.69
C TYR A 639 18.38 -21.93 10.16
N SER A 640 17.60 -21.03 9.56
CA SER A 640 17.50 -20.86 8.12
C SER A 640 16.82 -22.05 7.40
N THR A 641 16.71 -21.95 6.08
CA THR A 641 16.13 -22.94 5.18
C THR A 641 16.69 -22.78 3.77
N GLU A 642 16.48 -23.79 2.92
CA GLU A 642 16.85 -23.76 1.51
C GLU A 642 16.23 -22.59 0.75
N LYS A 643 16.91 -22.18 -0.32
CA LYS A 643 16.54 -21.07 -1.23
C LYS A 643 15.08 -21.13 -1.71
N SER A 644 14.58 -22.32 -2.04
CA SER A 644 13.20 -22.52 -2.48
C SER A 644 12.16 -22.08 -1.44
N ASN A 645 12.39 -22.38 -0.16
CA ASN A 645 11.51 -21.98 0.93
C ASN A 645 11.60 -20.48 1.22
N LEU A 646 12.78 -19.87 1.11
CA LEU A 646 12.95 -18.41 1.24
C LEU A 646 12.15 -17.67 0.17
N ARG A 647 12.26 -18.11 -1.09
CA ARG A 647 11.49 -17.61 -2.23
C ARG A 647 9.99 -17.82 -2.04
N PHE A 648 9.57 -18.96 -1.47
CA PHE A 648 8.18 -19.17 -1.07
C PHE A 648 7.70 -18.17 -0.04
N PHE A 649 8.49 -17.88 1.00
CA PHE A 649 8.10 -16.89 2.01
C PHE A 649 7.97 -15.48 1.41
N TYR A 650 8.78 -15.12 0.41
CA TYR A 650 8.63 -13.87 -0.32
C TYR A 650 7.24 -13.73 -0.95
N ASP A 651 6.87 -14.67 -1.83
CA ASP A 651 5.58 -14.58 -2.51
C ASP A 651 4.40 -14.80 -1.54
N LEU A 652 4.58 -15.60 -0.48
CA LEU A 652 3.59 -15.73 0.59
C LEU A 652 3.35 -14.39 1.31
N GLY A 653 4.41 -13.60 1.54
CA GLY A 653 4.32 -12.25 2.06
C GLY A 653 3.48 -11.35 1.15
N LYS A 654 3.70 -11.41 -0.17
CA LYS A 654 2.85 -10.72 -1.15
C LYS A 654 1.39 -11.19 -1.06
N THR A 655 1.15 -12.51 -1.00
CA THR A 655 -0.22 -13.05 -0.90
C THR A 655 -0.95 -12.57 0.36
N ASP A 656 -0.29 -12.57 1.52
CA ASP A 656 -0.91 -12.14 2.77
C ASP A 656 -1.14 -10.63 2.84
N ALA A 657 -0.22 -9.83 2.27
CA ALA A 657 -0.44 -8.39 2.09
C ALA A 657 -1.64 -8.14 1.16
N PHE A 658 -1.77 -8.89 0.08
CA PHE A 658 -2.92 -8.81 -0.83
C PHE A 658 -4.23 -9.14 -0.10
N ARG A 659 -4.25 -10.21 0.69
CA ARG A 659 -5.42 -10.54 1.54
C ARG A 659 -5.79 -9.38 2.45
N TRP A 660 -4.80 -8.75 3.08
CA TRP A 660 -5.03 -7.61 3.96
C TRP A 660 -5.63 -6.43 3.19
N ILE A 661 -5.06 -6.08 2.02
CA ILE A 661 -5.57 -5.01 1.15
C ILE A 661 -7.04 -5.24 0.82
N ILE A 662 -7.41 -6.43 0.32
CA ILE A 662 -8.81 -6.73 -0.02
C ILE A 662 -9.72 -6.63 1.20
N HIS A 663 -9.29 -7.12 2.36
CA HIS A 663 -10.06 -6.97 3.59
C HIS A 663 -10.18 -5.51 4.06
N ASP A 664 -9.18 -4.67 3.80
CA ASP A 664 -9.25 -3.24 4.11
C ASP A 664 -10.18 -2.49 3.16
N TYR A 665 -10.24 -2.87 1.88
CA TYR A 665 -11.28 -2.40 0.95
C TYR A 665 -12.69 -2.75 1.44
N ILE A 666 -12.93 -4.00 1.85
CA ILE A 666 -14.21 -4.42 2.43
C ILE A 666 -14.54 -3.57 3.67
N ALA A 667 -13.57 -3.37 4.56
CA ALA A 667 -13.77 -2.55 5.75
C ALA A 667 -14.06 -1.08 5.40
N PHE A 668 -13.39 -0.53 4.40
CA PHE A 668 -13.59 0.82 3.91
C PHE A 668 -14.98 1.02 3.34
N GLU A 669 -15.49 0.09 2.53
CA GLU A 669 -16.86 0.18 2.01
C GLU A 669 -17.91 0.11 3.12
N ASN A 670 -17.69 -0.75 4.12
CA ASN A 670 -18.54 -0.78 5.32
C ASN A 670 -18.51 0.55 6.07
N TRP A 671 -17.34 1.19 6.16
CA TRP A 671 -17.21 2.51 6.76
C TRP A 671 -17.91 3.59 5.93
N ILE A 672 -17.76 3.59 4.59
CA ILE A 672 -18.45 4.53 3.68
C ILE A 672 -19.97 4.41 3.84
N TYR A 673 -20.51 3.19 3.80
CA TYR A 673 -21.93 2.94 3.99
C TYR A 673 -22.44 3.50 5.33
N LEU A 674 -21.70 3.27 6.41
CA LEU A 674 -22.05 3.81 7.73
C LEU A 674 -21.99 5.34 7.76
N LYS A 675 -21.01 5.96 7.07
CA LYS A 675 -20.87 7.42 6.97
C LYS A 675 -22.03 8.03 6.21
N ILE A 676 -22.43 7.44 5.08
CA ILE A 676 -23.62 7.83 4.33
C ILE A 676 -24.86 7.78 5.24
N LYS A 677 -25.10 6.66 5.95
CA LYS A 677 -26.25 6.55 6.88
C LYS A 677 -26.20 7.54 8.03
N CYS A 678 -25.02 7.91 8.50
CA CYS A 678 -24.86 8.95 9.52
C CYS A 678 -25.21 10.36 8.98
N LEU A 679 -24.81 10.67 7.75
CA LEU A 679 -25.10 11.96 7.08
C LEU A 679 -26.59 12.09 6.73
N GLU A 680 -27.19 11.04 6.17
CA GLU A 680 -28.65 10.98 5.91
C GLU A 680 -29.47 11.18 7.20
N GLY A 681 -28.94 10.77 8.35
CA GLY A 681 -29.56 10.95 9.66
C GLY A 681 -29.43 12.36 10.27
N GLY A 682 -28.93 13.35 9.53
CA GLY A 682 -28.88 14.76 9.95
C GLY A 682 -27.73 15.14 10.90
N ASN A 683 -26.66 14.33 10.98
CA ASN A 683 -25.51 14.66 11.81
C ASN A 683 -24.43 15.43 11.01
N VAL A 684 -24.51 16.76 11.04
CA VAL A 684 -23.51 17.67 10.44
C VAL A 684 -22.51 18.21 11.48
N HIS A 685 -22.76 18.00 12.78
CA HIS A 685 -21.96 18.62 13.84
C HIS A 685 -20.96 17.69 14.52
N ASN A 686 -19.75 18.23 14.69
CA ASN A 686 -18.61 17.76 15.48
C ASN A 686 -17.64 16.76 14.83
N GLU A 687 -17.18 17.02 13.61
CA GLU A 687 -15.77 16.75 13.30
C GLU A 687 -15.02 18.05 13.61
N GLN A 688 -14.49 18.15 14.84
CA GLN A 688 -13.62 19.27 15.18
C GLN A 688 -12.41 19.24 14.23
N PRO A 689 -12.03 20.37 13.62
CA PRO A 689 -10.76 20.46 12.92
C PRO A 689 -9.67 20.05 13.92
N LEU A 690 -8.89 19.02 13.57
CA LEU A 690 -7.68 18.68 14.30
C LEU A 690 -6.83 19.96 14.36
N ASN A 691 -6.56 20.42 15.59
CA ASN A 691 -5.76 21.61 15.83
C ASN A 691 -4.45 21.51 15.04
N ALA A 692 -4.18 22.53 14.20
CA ALA A 692 -2.92 22.68 13.51
C ALA A 692 -1.78 22.69 14.55
N SER A 693 -0.91 21.71 14.49
CA SER A 693 0.35 21.76 15.24
C SER A 693 1.31 22.69 14.51
N SER A 694 2.17 23.39 15.23
CA SER A 694 3.17 24.33 14.68
C SER A 694 4.30 23.66 13.87
N SER A 695 4.12 22.41 13.45
CA SER A 695 5.11 21.66 12.66
C SER A 695 4.73 21.65 11.19
N SER A 696 5.70 21.70 10.28
CA SER A 696 5.42 21.65 8.84
C SER A 696 4.64 20.39 8.46
N SER A 697 3.59 20.59 7.66
CA SER A 697 2.70 19.52 7.20
C SER A 697 3.48 18.47 6.40
N ILE A 698 2.98 17.23 6.41
CA ILE A 698 3.59 16.11 5.66
C ILE A 698 3.70 16.45 4.17
N ASN A 699 2.66 17.09 3.65
CA ASN A 699 2.55 17.54 2.26
C ASN A 699 3.66 18.54 1.90
N GLN A 700 3.91 19.53 2.76
CA GLN A 700 4.97 20.52 2.55
C GLN A 700 6.37 19.88 2.57
N LYS A 701 6.63 18.96 3.51
CA LYS A 701 7.89 18.22 3.56
C LYS A 701 8.12 17.41 2.28
N GLN A 702 7.08 16.75 1.78
CA GLN A 702 7.15 15.98 0.54
C GLN A 702 7.43 16.88 -0.66
N THR A 703 6.68 17.99 -0.81
CA THR A 703 6.89 18.92 -1.94
C THR A 703 8.31 19.45 -1.98
N ASN A 704 8.88 19.81 -0.83
CA ASN A 704 10.26 20.28 -0.74
C ASN A 704 11.26 19.19 -1.17
N LEU A 705 11.10 17.97 -0.65
CA LEU A 705 12.03 16.87 -0.97
C LEU A 705 11.93 16.42 -2.44
N VAL A 706 10.71 16.39 -3.00
CA VAL A 706 10.51 16.11 -4.44
C VAL A 706 11.11 17.21 -5.30
N HIS A 707 11.00 18.47 -4.88
CA HIS A 707 11.61 19.58 -5.62
C HIS A 707 13.14 19.52 -5.58
N GLU A 708 13.74 19.24 -4.41
CA GLU A 708 15.17 19.01 -4.23
C GLU A 708 15.65 17.87 -5.14
N MET A 709 14.91 16.75 -5.16
CA MET A 709 15.16 15.59 -6.01
C MET A 709 15.15 15.93 -7.51
N LEU A 710 14.10 16.59 -7.99
CA LEU A 710 13.91 16.91 -9.42
C LEU A 710 14.87 18.00 -9.89
N ASN A 711 15.29 18.92 -9.02
CA ASN A 711 16.24 19.98 -9.39
C ASN A 711 17.60 19.42 -9.82
N LEU A 712 17.96 18.21 -9.38
CA LEU A 712 19.23 17.54 -9.74
C LEU A 712 19.18 16.88 -11.12
N ILE A 713 18.00 16.73 -11.72
CA ILE A 713 17.80 15.99 -12.97
C ILE A 713 17.86 16.94 -14.17
N SER A 714 18.48 16.49 -15.26
CA SER A 714 18.64 17.26 -16.49
C SER A 714 17.34 17.37 -17.29
N ILE A 715 17.17 18.49 -17.99
CA ILE A 715 15.94 18.82 -18.75
C ILE A 715 15.68 17.82 -19.89
N SER A 716 16.73 17.29 -20.51
CA SER A 716 16.64 16.34 -21.64
C SER A 716 15.94 15.03 -21.28
N THR A 717 16.07 14.59 -20.03
CA THR A 717 15.39 13.41 -19.47
C THR A 717 13.87 13.49 -19.58
N PHE A 718 13.31 14.69 -19.45
CA PHE A 718 11.86 14.89 -19.46
C PHE A 718 11.26 14.83 -20.88
N ASN A 719 12.04 15.19 -21.90
CA ASN A 719 11.62 15.03 -23.29
C ASN A 719 11.49 13.55 -23.69
N LEU A 720 12.24 12.65 -23.04
CA LEU A 720 12.17 11.21 -23.24
C LEU A 720 10.84 10.62 -22.72
N ALA A 721 10.35 11.12 -21.57
CA ALA A 721 9.07 10.71 -21.01
C ALA A 721 7.88 11.10 -21.89
N LYS A 722 7.98 12.23 -22.59
CA LYS A 722 6.93 12.78 -23.47
C LYS A 722 6.60 11.88 -24.66
N SER A 723 7.57 11.13 -25.19
CA SER A 723 7.36 10.30 -26.38
C SER A 723 6.63 8.97 -26.11
N LEU A 724 6.46 8.58 -24.84
CA LEU A 724 5.90 7.28 -24.46
C LEU A 724 4.36 7.21 -24.51
N LYS A 725 3.67 8.33 -24.75
CA LYS A 725 2.23 8.44 -24.48
C LYS A 725 1.39 8.78 -25.72
N THR A 726 1.54 8.00 -26.78
CA THR A 726 0.49 7.84 -27.79
C THR A 726 -0.44 6.70 -27.35
N ARG A 727 -1.50 7.02 -26.59
CA ARG A 727 -2.47 6.00 -26.13
C ARG A 727 -3.74 5.98 -26.97
N LEU A 728 -4.13 4.77 -27.33
CA LEU A 728 -5.43 4.39 -27.86
C LEU A 728 -6.55 4.77 -26.86
N ASN A 729 -7.60 5.40 -27.37
CA ASN A 729 -8.81 5.68 -26.61
C ASN A 729 -9.60 4.36 -26.47
N THR A 730 -9.77 3.86 -25.25
CA THR A 730 -10.46 2.59 -24.96
C THR A 730 -11.48 2.78 -23.83
N LYS A 731 -12.49 1.90 -23.75
CA LYS A 731 -13.55 1.96 -22.72
C LYS A 731 -12.98 1.87 -21.30
N GLU A 732 -11.86 1.19 -21.13
CA GLU A 732 -11.13 1.06 -19.87
C GLU A 732 -10.58 2.41 -19.39
N MET A 733 -10.17 3.29 -20.31
CA MET A 733 -9.72 4.65 -19.96
C MET A 733 -10.86 5.49 -19.40
N ASP A 734 -12.07 5.37 -19.98
CA ASP A 734 -13.23 6.10 -19.50
C ASP A 734 -13.67 5.61 -18.11
N PHE A 735 -13.64 4.29 -17.86
CA PHE A 735 -13.88 3.76 -16.52
C PHE A 735 -12.81 4.23 -15.52
N PHE A 736 -11.53 4.23 -15.90
CA PHE A 736 -10.45 4.78 -15.08
C PHE A 736 -10.73 6.24 -14.70
N LYS A 737 -11.13 7.09 -15.65
CA LYS A 737 -11.51 8.49 -15.38
C LYS A 737 -12.67 8.60 -14.40
N ILE A 738 -13.69 7.75 -14.53
CA ILE A 738 -14.82 7.69 -13.58
C ILE A 738 -14.33 7.41 -12.16
N GLN A 739 -13.45 6.41 -11.99
CA GLN A 739 -12.89 6.06 -10.68
C GLN A 739 -12.00 7.17 -10.12
N ASN A 740 -11.10 7.71 -10.95
CA ASN A 740 -10.20 8.80 -10.59
C ASN A 740 -11.01 10.02 -10.10
N ASN A 741 -12.08 10.39 -10.82
CA ASN A 741 -12.96 11.49 -10.44
C ASN A 741 -13.71 11.21 -9.13
N ALA A 742 -14.19 9.98 -8.90
CA ALA A 742 -14.82 9.60 -7.64
C ALA A 742 -13.85 9.70 -6.45
N VAL A 743 -12.60 9.27 -6.62
CA VAL A 743 -11.54 9.39 -5.61
C VAL A 743 -11.25 10.87 -5.31
N LYS A 744 -10.97 11.69 -6.33
CA LYS A 744 -10.70 13.13 -6.17
C LYS A 744 -11.85 13.86 -5.48
N SER A 745 -13.10 13.59 -5.89
CA SER A 745 -14.30 14.21 -5.30
C SER A 745 -14.44 13.90 -3.80
N VAL A 746 -14.11 12.69 -3.39
CA VAL A 746 -14.15 12.29 -1.98
C VAL A 746 -13.01 12.91 -1.16
N ILE A 747 -11.83 13.10 -1.76
CA ILE A 747 -10.73 13.86 -1.14
C ILE A 747 -11.14 15.32 -0.95
N LEU A 748 -11.70 15.95 -1.99
CA LEU A 748 -12.12 17.35 -1.98
C LEU A 748 -13.28 17.66 -1.05
N SER A 749 -14.09 16.64 -0.73
CA SER A 749 -15.18 16.78 0.24
C SER A 749 -14.73 16.53 1.69
N ASP A 750 -13.45 16.20 1.91
CA ASP A 750 -12.82 15.89 3.21
C ASP A 750 -13.70 15.00 4.09
N CYS A 751 -14.33 14.00 3.47
CA CYS A 751 -15.36 13.22 4.14
C CYS A 751 -14.88 11.83 4.57
N VAL A 752 -13.66 11.42 4.19
CA VAL A 752 -13.05 10.11 4.51
C VAL A 752 -12.22 10.16 5.79
N ASP A 753 -12.46 9.19 6.67
CA ASP A 753 -11.63 9.00 7.87
C ASP A 753 -10.18 8.72 7.48
N SER A 754 -9.28 9.38 8.21
CA SER A 754 -7.85 9.38 7.93
C SER A 754 -7.23 7.96 7.92
N ARG A 755 -7.86 6.96 8.55
CA ARG A 755 -7.39 5.57 8.55
C ARG A 755 -7.55 4.84 7.21
N TYR A 756 -8.31 5.38 6.27
CA TYR A 756 -8.54 4.82 4.93
C TYR A 756 -7.97 5.67 3.79
N THR A 757 -7.32 6.80 4.08
CA THR A 757 -6.76 7.70 3.05
C THR A 757 -5.71 7.03 2.18
N HIS A 758 -5.00 6.03 2.71
CA HIS A 758 -4.05 5.22 1.94
C HIS A 758 -4.70 4.53 0.73
N ILE A 759 -5.98 4.12 0.82
CA ILE A 759 -6.72 3.51 -0.30
C ILE A 759 -6.90 4.53 -1.44
N LEU A 760 -7.16 5.78 -1.09
CA LEU A 760 -7.31 6.87 -2.06
C LEU A 760 -5.98 7.19 -2.76
N GLY A 761 -4.84 6.77 -2.20
CA GLY A 761 -3.51 6.90 -2.80
C GLY A 761 -3.07 5.71 -3.65
N HIS A 762 -3.88 4.66 -3.78
CA HIS A 762 -3.49 3.49 -4.57
C HIS A 762 -3.26 3.85 -6.04
N ILE A 763 -2.13 3.37 -6.59
CA ILE A 763 -1.62 3.83 -7.89
C ILE A 763 -2.59 3.61 -9.07
N HIS A 764 -3.44 2.56 -9.02
CA HIS A 764 -4.39 2.27 -10.10
C HIS A 764 -5.53 3.26 -10.23
N PHE A 765 -5.72 4.15 -9.26
CA PHE A 765 -6.65 5.28 -9.40
C PHE A 765 -6.02 6.51 -10.06
N TRP A 766 -4.70 6.54 -10.22
CA TRP A 766 -3.97 7.74 -10.65
C TRP A 766 -3.12 7.53 -11.91
N VAL A 767 -2.69 6.30 -12.17
CA VAL A 767 -1.89 5.95 -13.36
C VAL A 767 -2.60 4.87 -14.17
N TYR A 768 -3.13 5.27 -15.32
CA TYR A 768 -3.71 4.36 -16.31
C TYR A 768 -2.61 3.38 -16.81
N ASN A 769 -2.90 2.08 -16.92
CA ASN A 769 -1.96 0.96 -17.22
C ASN A 769 -0.95 0.55 -16.12
N SER A 770 -1.22 0.87 -14.86
CA SER A 770 -0.38 0.36 -13.76
C SER A 770 -0.47 -1.17 -13.55
N TYR A 771 -1.50 -1.85 -14.08
CA TYR A 771 -1.77 -3.29 -13.85
C TYR A 771 -2.25 -4.07 -15.07
#